data_AF-A0A293LBP2-F1
#
_entry.id   AF-A0A293LBP2-F1
#
_cell.length_a   1.000
_cell.length_b   1.000
_cell.length_c   1.000
_cell.angle_alpha   90.00
_cell.angle_beta   90.00
_cell.angle_gamma   90.00
#
_symmetry.space_group_name_H-M   'P 1'
#
loop_
_entity.id
_entity.type
_entity.pdbx_description
1 polymer ?
#
loop_
_entity_poly.entity_id
_entity_poly.type
_entity_poly.pdbx_seq_one_letter_code
_entity_poly.pdbx_strand_id
1 'polypeptide(L)'
;MLTIAKNKPILQIDIDIKSLLIEAYHKGQQELLYVVPFVAKVLESCAKSKVFKPPNPWTMGIVNVLAELHQEPELKLNLKFEIEVLCKALNLDINDLKPTVVLKDMERLARLEPQLSPRHKADSPPPVAPAVAPSVPPPPVSGGAGGVPGGLAPGLPPSAQPGVAPPTVSSQQQHAANFFLSSTYPAALAPPSEEPPPSSGIINPFPQPQFAYHDINVLSLSGLAQHIQINNQLPLFQAHPQLKQFVRTAIERAVQEWMIPVVERSLKIALTTCEQIVRKDFALDPEEPRLRIAAHHMVRSLTAGMAMITCRDPMLMTISNNLKAAFHAALRDVRLCSQLQAANFPQKELLEQAMTVVAQENVELACCYIQKTAVEKAIPEIDKKLNAEYDVRKSARSEGRRYCDPVALTYQAERMPEQIRLKVGCVTAQQMAVYEEFARNIPGFQPISERDQHSLFIPKPMVRQPFGSGVDDMGHLYDKVIAELEQQVHSLMSTAAPSNPQVAALHVLHEAVLLARNSRDAVTALVLLQKTVESMAEGLSHPLGAEPEVALRFRDAHLAVLKTLAEGYGHPWAAKHVTRFLLELREEVRWNVDVVDPLLRSGLLVLSTFDLHLAQSMENGMNYLAVDFAKHLVRLYFSNGRHSDYNLSESDLVNTIETLVRLSAHSRQPSEGLSQMMDMLRGGGAGEYGSGMPGTSGPMSMMHSGITQAREYDDPPGLHEKTEGLLHDWVSMYNSPAAGKDSTKAFQIFVQQMNLQGILKTDDHITRFFRLSTEMCVEHCYRALLEQTPATATLVRTKCFNTLDAYVRLIALLVKLSGDANNPTTKVNLLNKVLGIVAGVLLHDHEARGLDFQQLPYHRMFIMLFLELSAPEPVLEAISFHVLMAFCNTLHVLQPCKAPAFAYAWLELVSHRVFLGRVLALTPQQKAWGMFAQLLNDLFKYLAPFLRNVDLEKPIQLLYKGTLRVLLVLLHDFPEFLCDYHYGFCDLIPANCIQMRNLILSAFPRHMRLPDPFTPNLKVEALPEITQAPRVLTNFASVIQPQSFKKDLDSYIKTRAPVTFLSELRSSLQAATEPGMRYNVPLMNALVLYVGTQAIAYIQSKGLTPSMSTITHSSHMDIFQNLAVDLDTEGRYLFLNAIANQLRYPNSHTHYFSCTLLYLFAEANTEAIQEQITRVLLERLIVNRPHPWGLLLAFLGVLHSSVF
;
A
#
# COMPACT_ATOMS: atom_id res chain seq x y z
N MET A 1 -18.86 -7.39 -31.91
CA MET A 1 -19.56 -8.69 -31.79
C MET A 1 -19.40 -9.51 -33.07
N LEU A 2 -19.00 -10.78 -32.96
CA LEU A 2 -18.79 -11.68 -34.12
C LEU A 2 -20.10 -12.16 -34.79
N THR A 3 -21.25 -12.06 -34.11
CA THR A 3 -22.57 -12.50 -34.60
C THR A 3 -23.15 -11.58 -35.67
N ILE A 4 -23.26 -10.28 -35.37
CA ILE A 4 -23.82 -9.24 -36.28
C ILE A 4 -23.01 -9.15 -37.59
N ALA A 5 -21.67 -9.20 -37.49
CA ALA A 5 -20.78 -9.21 -38.66
C ALA A 5 -20.97 -10.48 -39.52
N LYS A 6 -21.34 -11.62 -38.91
CA LYS A 6 -21.73 -12.86 -39.60
C LYS A 6 -23.23 -12.90 -39.97
N ASN A 7 -23.91 -11.75 -40.00
CA ASN A 7 -25.32 -11.58 -40.35
C ASN A 7 -26.32 -12.33 -39.44
N LYS A 8 -25.94 -12.68 -38.21
CA LYS A 8 -26.87 -13.23 -37.21
C LYS A 8 -27.43 -12.10 -36.33
N PRO A 9 -28.77 -12.01 -36.14
CA PRO A 9 -29.37 -11.04 -35.24
C PRO A 9 -28.97 -11.31 -33.78
N ILE A 10 -29.12 -10.29 -32.96
CA ILE A 10 -29.30 -10.44 -31.51
C ILE A 10 -30.81 -10.42 -31.27
N LEU A 11 -31.36 -11.40 -30.54
CA LEU A 11 -32.80 -11.46 -30.31
C LEU A 11 -33.19 -10.56 -29.14
N GLN A 12 -34.39 -9.97 -29.19
CA GLN A 12 -34.90 -9.10 -28.12
C GLN A 12 -35.07 -9.85 -26.77
N ILE A 13 -35.23 -11.17 -26.82
CA ILE A 13 -35.26 -12.06 -25.64
C ILE A 13 -33.89 -12.25 -24.98
N ASP A 14 -32.80 -12.01 -25.71
CA ASP A 14 -31.43 -12.10 -25.19
C ASP A 14 -31.00 -10.74 -24.59
N ILE A 15 -31.30 -9.65 -25.30
CA ILE A 15 -31.07 -8.26 -24.87
C ILE A 15 -31.84 -7.27 -25.78
N ASP A 16 -32.68 -6.42 -25.18
CA ASP A 16 -33.32 -5.29 -25.86
C ASP A 16 -32.47 -4.03 -25.69
N ILE A 17 -31.63 -3.78 -26.68
CA ILE A 17 -30.69 -2.65 -26.73
C ILE A 17 -31.41 -1.28 -26.62
N LYS A 18 -32.65 -1.14 -27.10
CA LYS A 18 -33.39 0.13 -27.01
C LYS A 18 -33.90 0.34 -25.59
N SER A 19 -34.56 -0.67 -25.04
CA SER A 19 -35.06 -0.66 -23.67
C SER A 19 -33.92 -0.49 -22.65
N LEU A 20 -32.73 -1.03 -22.94
CA LEU A 20 -31.52 -0.86 -22.14
C LEU A 20 -31.02 0.60 -22.09
N LEU A 21 -31.02 1.31 -23.24
CA LEU A 21 -30.66 2.72 -23.29
C LEU A 21 -31.66 3.60 -22.51
N ILE A 22 -32.96 3.29 -22.62
CA ILE A 22 -34.02 4.02 -21.90
C ILE A 22 -33.92 3.75 -20.40
N GLU A 23 -33.67 2.51 -19.97
CA GLU A 23 -33.46 2.15 -18.56
C GLU A 23 -32.22 2.86 -17.98
N ALA A 24 -31.10 2.86 -18.73
CA ALA A 24 -29.88 3.54 -18.31
C ALA A 24 -30.06 5.05 -18.16
N TYR A 25 -30.77 5.69 -19.10
CA TYR A 25 -31.07 7.12 -19.06
C TYR A 25 -31.85 7.52 -17.79
N HIS A 26 -32.86 6.72 -17.40
CA HIS A 26 -33.67 6.99 -16.21
C HIS A 26 -33.00 6.61 -14.88
N LYS A 27 -32.07 5.66 -14.88
CA LYS A 27 -31.28 5.31 -13.69
C LYS A 27 -30.17 6.33 -13.41
N GLY A 28 -29.54 6.87 -14.45
CA GLY A 28 -28.75 8.10 -14.39
C GLY A 28 -27.40 8.07 -15.10
N GLN A 29 -26.57 9.06 -14.78
CA GLN A 29 -25.29 9.29 -15.45
C GLN A 29 -24.21 8.23 -15.13
N GLN A 30 -24.42 7.32 -14.18
CA GLN A 30 -23.49 6.22 -13.91
C GLN A 30 -23.73 5.05 -14.88
N GLU A 31 -24.99 4.72 -15.12
CA GLU A 31 -25.43 3.65 -16.01
C GLU A 31 -25.08 3.97 -17.47
N LEU A 32 -25.33 5.21 -17.89
CA LEU A 32 -24.96 5.69 -19.22
C LEU A 32 -23.45 5.58 -19.52
N LEU A 33 -22.59 5.69 -18.50
CA LEU A 33 -21.12 5.62 -18.67
C LEU A 33 -20.62 4.25 -19.15
N TYR A 34 -21.36 3.17 -18.91
CA TYR A 34 -21.00 1.84 -19.41
C TYR A 34 -21.98 1.28 -20.45
N VAL A 35 -23.26 1.67 -20.42
CA VAL A 35 -24.24 1.24 -21.43
C VAL A 35 -23.97 1.87 -22.79
N VAL A 36 -23.66 3.17 -22.88
CA VAL A 36 -23.43 3.84 -24.18
C VAL A 36 -22.21 3.26 -24.93
N PRO A 37 -21.01 3.10 -24.31
CA PRO A 37 -19.87 2.47 -24.98
C PRO A 37 -20.11 0.99 -25.32
N PHE A 38 -20.84 0.24 -24.48
CA PHE A 38 -21.24 -1.14 -24.80
C PHE A 38 -22.09 -1.20 -26.07
N VAL A 39 -23.15 -0.37 -26.16
CA VAL A 39 -24.03 -0.33 -27.34
C VAL A 39 -23.26 0.14 -28.58
N ALA A 40 -22.39 1.13 -28.46
CA ALA A 40 -21.52 1.56 -29.55
C ALA A 40 -20.63 0.43 -30.07
N LYS A 41 -19.95 -0.32 -29.19
CA LYS A 41 -19.08 -1.44 -29.59
C LYS A 41 -19.84 -2.66 -30.15
N VAL A 42 -21.12 -2.81 -29.81
CA VAL A 42 -22.03 -3.76 -30.47
C VAL A 42 -22.37 -3.27 -31.89
N LEU A 43 -22.81 -2.02 -32.03
CA LEU A 43 -23.27 -1.44 -33.30
C LEU A 43 -22.16 -1.17 -34.32
N GLU A 44 -20.92 -0.91 -33.91
CA GLU A 44 -19.76 -0.83 -34.82
C GLU A 44 -19.64 -2.08 -35.72
N SER A 45 -20.09 -3.24 -35.23
CA SER A 45 -20.09 -4.49 -35.98
C SER A 45 -21.13 -4.53 -37.12
N CYS A 46 -22.11 -3.62 -37.13
CA CYS A 46 -23.09 -3.45 -38.20
C CYS A 46 -22.44 -2.96 -39.50
N ALA A 47 -21.40 -2.12 -39.44
CA ALA A 47 -20.69 -1.61 -40.63
C ALA A 47 -20.11 -2.75 -41.50
N LYS A 48 -19.72 -3.87 -40.85
CA LYS A 48 -19.16 -5.07 -41.49
C LYS A 48 -20.22 -6.11 -41.86
N SER A 49 -21.50 -5.83 -41.61
CA SER A 49 -22.63 -6.72 -41.88
C SER A 49 -23.23 -6.45 -43.25
N LYS A 50 -23.69 -7.50 -43.96
CA LYS A 50 -24.49 -7.34 -45.18
C LYS A 50 -25.94 -6.98 -44.86
N VAL A 51 -26.46 -7.48 -43.73
CA VAL A 51 -27.86 -7.31 -43.29
C VAL A 51 -28.04 -6.11 -42.39
N PHE A 52 -27.18 -5.93 -41.37
CA PHE A 52 -27.40 -4.94 -40.30
C PHE A 52 -26.76 -3.57 -40.55
N LYS A 53 -26.01 -3.38 -41.65
CA LYS A 53 -25.48 -2.06 -42.02
C LYS A 53 -26.62 -1.04 -42.23
N PRO A 54 -26.39 0.26 -42.03
CA PRO A 54 -27.36 1.29 -42.40
C PRO A 54 -27.76 1.17 -43.90
N PRO A 55 -29.02 1.51 -44.26
CA PRO A 55 -30.10 2.04 -43.42
C PRO A 55 -31.03 0.94 -42.84
N ASN A 56 -30.50 -0.18 -42.32
CA ASN A 56 -31.32 -1.22 -41.69
C ASN A 56 -32.21 -0.65 -40.54
N PRO A 57 -33.55 -0.90 -40.53
CA PRO A 57 -34.46 -0.34 -39.52
C PRO A 57 -34.17 -0.70 -38.06
N TRP A 58 -33.59 -1.88 -37.78
CA TRP A 58 -33.18 -2.26 -36.42
C TRP A 58 -32.02 -1.38 -35.95
N THR A 59 -30.98 -1.26 -36.77
CA THR A 59 -29.79 -0.43 -36.52
C THR A 59 -30.14 1.05 -36.42
N MET A 60 -30.83 1.61 -37.44
CA MET A 60 -31.26 3.01 -37.44
C MET A 60 -32.16 3.32 -36.25
N GLY A 61 -33.05 2.39 -35.88
CA GLY A 61 -33.94 2.56 -34.74
C GLY A 61 -33.27 2.44 -33.37
N ILE A 62 -31.99 2.08 -33.26
CA ILE A 62 -31.17 2.22 -32.04
C ILE A 62 -30.31 3.49 -32.14
N VAL A 63 -29.71 3.74 -33.31
CA VAL A 63 -28.89 4.93 -33.59
C VAL A 63 -29.69 6.23 -33.40
N ASN A 64 -30.98 6.26 -33.74
CA ASN A 64 -31.86 7.40 -33.47
C ASN A 64 -32.07 7.67 -31.96
N VAL A 65 -32.04 6.63 -31.10
CA VAL A 65 -32.13 6.79 -29.63
C VAL A 65 -30.80 7.30 -29.07
N LEU A 66 -29.67 6.94 -29.68
CA LEU A 66 -28.37 7.53 -29.36
C LEU A 66 -28.26 9.00 -29.83
N ALA A 67 -28.82 9.34 -30.99
CA ALA A 67 -28.90 10.74 -31.46
C ALA A 67 -29.77 11.60 -30.54
N GLU A 68 -30.90 11.06 -30.08
CA GLU A 68 -31.75 11.68 -29.07
C GLU A 68 -30.99 11.91 -27.75
N LEU A 69 -30.23 10.90 -27.28
CA LEU A 69 -29.39 11.00 -26.10
C LEU A 69 -28.27 12.06 -26.25
N HIS A 70 -27.65 12.15 -27.44
CA HIS A 70 -26.62 13.15 -27.76
C HIS A 70 -27.15 14.59 -27.66
N GLN A 71 -28.44 14.81 -27.97
CA GLN A 71 -29.07 16.12 -27.88
C GLN A 71 -29.34 16.59 -26.44
N GLU A 72 -29.35 15.70 -25.44
CA GLU A 72 -29.59 16.10 -24.05
C GLU A 72 -28.46 17.01 -23.51
N PRO A 73 -28.77 18.13 -22.84
CA PRO A 73 -27.78 19.13 -22.46
C PRO A 73 -26.81 18.63 -21.38
N GLU A 74 -27.26 17.73 -20.50
CA GLU A 74 -26.47 17.22 -19.37
C GLU A 74 -25.64 15.95 -19.70
N LEU A 75 -25.74 15.40 -20.93
CA LEU A 75 -24.93 14.23 -21.28
C LEU A 75 -23.44 14.61 -21.40
N LYS A 76 -22.60 13.88 -20.66
CA LYS A 76 -21.15 14.09 -20.62
C LYS A 76 -20.51 14.01 -22.01
N LEU A 77 -19.57 14.92 -22.27
CA LEU A 77 -18.84 15.07 -23.54
C LEU A 77 -18.22 13.76 -24.06
N ASN A 78 -17.69 12.91 -23.19
CA ASN A 78 -17.12 11.62 -23.58
C ASN A 78 -18.17 10.65 -24.19
N LEU A 79 -19.42 10.73 -23.74
CA LEU A 79 -20.51 9.92 -24.28
C LEU A 79 -21.07 10.51 -25.59
N LYS A 80 -21.10 11.84 -25.72
CA LYS A 80 -21.39 12.50 -27.01
C LYS A 80 -20.36 12.11 -28.08
N PHE A 81 -19.07 12.15 -27.72
CA PHE A 81 -17.98 11.75 -28.60
C PHE A 81 -18.05 10.26 -29.02
N GLU A 82 -18.36 9.34 -28.09
CA GLU A 82 -18.53 7.91 -28.41
C GLU A 82 -19.66 7.68 -29.45
N ILE A 83 -20.76 8.44 -29.34
CA ILE A 83 -21.88 8.39 -30.29
C ILE A 83 -21.48 8.97 -31.66
N GLU A 84 -20.72 10.06 -31.70
CA GLU A 84 -20.20 10.63 -32.95
C GLU A 84 -19.18 9.72 -33.65
N VAL A 85 -18.31 9.04 -32.88
CA VAL A 85 -17.37 8.03 -33.38
C VAL A 85 -18.13 6.84 -33.96
N LEU A 86 -19.21 6.39 -33.31
CA LEU A 86 -20.09 5.36 -33.85
C LEU A 86 -20.75 5.79 -35.17
N CYS A 87 -21.29 7.01 -35.25
CA CYS A 87 -21.92 7.52 -36.48
C CYS A 87 -20.91 7.54 -37.64
N LYS A 88 -19.69 8.03 -37.40
CA LYS A 88 -18.58 7.99 -38.37
C LYS A 88 -18.22 6.55 -38.77
N ALA A 89 -18.12 5.62 -37.83
CA ALA A 89 -17.84 4.20 -38.12
C ALA A 89 -18.97 3.50 -38.91
N LEU A 90 -20.20 4.04 -38.87
CA LEU A 90 -21.35 3.57 -39.63
C LEU A 90 -21.57 4.30 -40.97
N ASN A 91 -20.74 5.30 -41.30
CA ASN A 91 -20.94 6.24 -42.43
C ASN A 91 -22.29 6.98 -42.35
N LEU A 92 -22.63 7.51 -41.18
CA LEU A 92 -23.81 8.35 -40.93
C LEU A 92 -23.37 9.72 -40.41
N ASP A 93 -23.99 10.78 -40.92
CA ASP A 93 -23.95 12.09 -40.24
C ASP A 93 -24.94 12.06 -39.06
N ILE A 94 -24.55 12.64 -37.92
CA ILE A 94 -25.38 12.71 -36.72
C ILE A 94 -26.54 13.70 -36.88
N ASN A 95 -26.40 14.69 -37.77
CA ASN A 95 -27.40 15.72 -38.05
C ASN A 95 -28.56 15.22 -38.93
N ASP A 96 -28.33 14.18 -39.75
CA ASP A 96 -29.35 13.55 -40.61
C ASP A 96 -30.25 12.55 -39.85
N LEU A 97 -29.89 12.21 -38.61
CA LEU A 97 -30.65 11.28 -37.77
C LEU A 97 -31.92 11.95 -37.23
N LYS A 98 -32.94 11.11 -36.96
CA LYS A 98 -34.25 11.57 -36.48
C LYS A 98 -34.47 11.09 -35.05
N PRO A 99 -34.26 11.94 -34.03
CA PRO A 99 -34.67 11.68 -32.66
C PRO A 99 -36.14 11.27 -32.61
N THR A 100 -36.49 10.37 -31.69
CA THR A 100 -37.82 9.74 -31.65
C THR A 100 -38.67 10.11 -30.43
N VAL A 101 -38.13 10.93 -29.53
CA VAL A 101 -38.73 11.37 -28.25
C VAL A 101 -39.14 10.17 -27.36
N VAL A 102 -38.31 9.13 -27.38
CA VAL A 102 -38.51 7.85 -26.67
C VAL A 102 -37.88 7.86 -25.27
N LEU A 103 -36.84 8.67 -25.03
CA LEU A 103 -36.18 8.80 -23.73
C LEU A 103 -37.03 9.51 -22.67
N LYS A 104 -38.09 10.21 -23.08
CA LYS A 104 -38.99 11.00 -22.20
C LYS A 104 -40.40 10.40 -22.10
N ASP A 105 -40.62 9.21 -22.66
CA ASP A 105 -41.89 8.49 -22.65
C ASP A 105 -42.09 7.70 -21.33
N MET A 106 -42.84 8.30 -20.41
CA MET A 106 -43.15 7.73 -19.09
C MET A 106 -44.05 6.48 -19.16
N GLU A 107 -44.98 6.39 -20.13
CA GLU A 107 -45.82 5.20 -20.29
C GLU A 107 -45.00 4.00 -20.74
N ARG A 108 -44.03 4.22 -21.61
CA ARG A 108 -43.11 3.19 -22.08
C ARG A 108 -42.15 2.75 -20.99
N LEU A 109 -41.59 3.69 -20.21
CA LEU A 109 -40.77 3.37 -19.03
C LEU A 109 -41.51 2.43 -18.08
N ALA A 110 -42.78 2.71 -17.78
CA ALA A 110 -43.63 1.89 -16.90
C ALA A 110 -43.94 0.49 -17.46
N ARG A 111 -43.57 0.18 -18.71
CA ARG A 111 -43.76 -1.12 -19.39
C ARG A 111 -42.44 -1.82 -19.74
N LEU A 112 -41.28 -1.30 -19.33
CA LEU A 112 -39.99 -1.96 -19.59
C LEU A 112 -39.73 -3.09 -18.58
N GLU A 113 -39.25 -4.24 -19.06
CA GLU A 113 -38.59 -5.22 -18.19
C GLU A 113 -37.16 -4.73 -17.85
N PRO A 114 -36.78 -4.66 -16.56
CA PRO A 114 -35.42 -4.23 -16.18
C PRO A 114 -34.36 -5.24 -16.62
N GLN A 115 -33.32 -4.75 -17.31
CA GLN A 115 -32.18 -5.53 -17.80
C GLN A 115 -30.90 -5.25 -17.00
N LEU A 116 -30.76 -4.06 -16.39
CA LEU A 116 -29.58 -3.67 -15.61
C LEU A 116 -29.55 -4.23 -14.18
N SER A 117 -30.44 -5.16 -13.81
CA SER A 117 -30.54 -5.70 -12.45
C SER A 117 -31.16 -7.10 -12.42
N PRO A 118 -30.62 -8.06 -11.64
CA PRO A 118 -31.21 -9.39 -11.55
C PRO A 118 -32.56 -9.36 -10.84
N ARG A 119 -33.54 -10.12 -11.32
CA ARG A 119 -34.85 -10.30 -10.66
C ARG A 119 -34.65 -10.87 -9.25
N HIS A 120 -34.90 -10.06 -8.22
CA HIS A 120 -35.44 -10.62 -6.98
C HIS A 120 -36.77 -11.30 -7.33
N LYS A 121 -36.90 -12.60 -7.03
CA LYS A 121 -38.24 -13.17 -6.88
C LYS A 121 -38.86 -12.47 -5.67
N ALA A 122 -40.04 -11.87 -5.85
CA ALA A 122 -40.84 -11.46 -4.71
C ALA A 122 -41.18 -12.70 -3.88
N ASP A 123 -41.08 -12.60 -2.56
CA ASP A 123 -41.39 -13.71 -1.66
C ASP A 123 -42.84 -14.17 -1.83
N SER A 124 -43.06 -15.47 -1.62
CA SER A 124 -44.39 -16.06 -1.55
C SER A 124 -45.22 -15.36 -0.46
N PRO A 125 -46.54 -15.14 -0.67
CA PRO A 125 -47.38 -14.47 0.30
C PRO A 125 -47.41 -15.22 1.65
N PRO A 126 -47.59 -14.51 2.78
CA PRO A 126 -47.54 -15.09 4.11
C PRO A 126 -48.66 -16.15 4.34
N PRO A 127 -48.46 -17.10 5.26
CA PRO A 127 -49.40 -18.19 5.48
C PRO A 127 -50.79 -17.70 5.92
N VAL A 128 -51.81 -18.27 5.30
CA VAL A 128 -53.22 -17.96 5.54
C VAL A 128 -53.64 -18.46 6.93
N ALA A 129 -54.01 -17.52 7.82
CA ALA A 129 -54.74 -17.86 9.04
C ALA A 129 -56.16 -18.37 8.67
N PRO A 130 -56.70 -19.38 9.37
CA PRO A 130 -57.95 -20.05 8.97
C PRO A 130 -59.14 -19.08 9.00
N ALA A 131 -59.84 -18.98 7.87
CA ALA A 131 -60.97 -18.08 7.71
C ALA A 131 -62.21 -18.60 8.45
N VAL A 132 -62.74 -17.80 9.37
CA VAL A 132 -64.14 -17.86 9.80
C VAL A 132 -64.93 -16.87 8.95
N ALA A 133 -66.06 -17.32 8.40
CA ALA A 133 -66.95 -16.54 7.55
C ALA A 133 -68.35 -16.44 8.20
N PRO A 134 -69.30 -15.65 7.66
CA PRO A 134 -69.15 -14.22 7.32
C PRO A 134 -70.36 -13.37 7.80
N SER A 135 -70.28 -12.03 7.78
CA SER A 135 -71.46 -11.15 7.76
C SER A 135 -71.15 -9.71 7.27
N VAL A 136 -72.16 -9.05 6.66
CA VAL A 136 -72.11 -7.73 5.98
C VAL A 136 -73.54 -7.14 5.94
N PRO A 137 -73.80 -5.80 5.98
CA PRO A 137 -73.05 -4.66 6.53
C PRO A 137 -73.74 -4.18 7.86
N PRO A 138 -74.45 -3.02 8.09
CA PRO A 138 -74.73 -1.77 7.35
C PRO A 138 -74.14 -0.46 7.99
N PRO A 139 -74.23 0.72 7.30
CA PRO A 139 -73.85 2.08 7.80
C PRO A 139 -75.10 2.87 8.34
N PRO A 140 -75.15 4.23 8.58
CA PRO A 140 -74.25 5.34 8.14
C PRO A 140 -74.13 6.64 9.04
N VAL A 141 -73.53 7.71 8.45
CA VAL A 141 -73.68 9.19 8.66
C VAL A 141 -72.85 10.01 9.72
N SER A 142 -72.33 11.17 9.25
CA SER A 142 -72.02 12.47 9.92
C SER A 142 -70.73 12.65 10.77
N GLY A 143 -70.03 13.81 10.73
CA GLY A 143 -70.14 14.97 9.81
C GLY A 143 -69.50 16.32 10.27
N GLY A 144 -68.98 17.13 9.31
CA GLY A 144 -68.56 18.56 9.44
C GLY A 144 -67.12 18.82 9.95
N ALA A 145 -66.43 19.95 9.70
CA ALA A 145 -66.48 21.11 8.75
C ALA A 145 -65.16 21.95 8.98
N GLY A 146 -64.65 22.94 8.20
CA GLY A 146 -64.88 23.66 6.92
C GLY A 146 -63.60 24.54 6.66
N GLY A 147 -63.41 25.45 5.68
CA GLY A 147 -64.20 26.03 4.56
C GLY A 147 -63.30 26.94 3.65
N VAL A 148 -63.88 27.84 2.82
CA VAL A 148 -63.22 28.77 1.82
C VAL A 148 -64.14 30.00 1.56
N PRO A 149 -63.81 31.11 0.80
CA PRO A 149 -62.85 31.35 -0.32
C PRO A 149 -61.98 32.65 -0.13
N GLY A 150 -61.32 33.32 -1.11
CA GLY A 150 -60.96 33.04 -2.52
C GLY A 150 -61.39 34.10 -3.58
N GLY A 151 -60.45 34.80 -4.26
CA GLY A 151 -60.67 35.71 -5.41
C GLY A 151 -59.57 36.80 -5.59
N LEU A 152 -59.35 37.52 -6.73
CA LEU A 152 -59.94 37.49 -8.09
C LEU A 152 -59.12 38.32 -9.15
N ALA A 153 -59.02 37.85 -10.41
CA ALA A 153 -59.01 38.62 -11.70
C ALA A 153 -57.69 39.36 -12.22
N PRO A 154 -57.65 40.06 -13.41
CA PRO A 154 -56.94 39.51 -14.60
C PRO A 154 -56.19 40.47 -15.63
N GLY A 155 -55.33 39.91 -16.52
CA GLY A 155 -55.27 40.23 -17.99
C GLY A 155 -54.27 41.23 -18.66
N LEU A 156 -53.27 40.71 -19.40
CA LEU A 156 -52.76 40.96 -20.82
C LEU A 156 -52.85 42.37 -21.52
N PRO A 157 -52.14 42.65 -22.67
CA PRO A 157 -50.82 42.23 -23.26
C PRO A 157 -50.05 43.47 -23.89
N PRO A 158 -49.30 43.47 -25.04
CA PRO A 158 -48.43 42.52 -25.79
C PRO A 158 -47.00 43.07 -26.23
N SER A 159 -46.16 42.21 -26.89
CA SER A 159 -45.31 42.48 -28.10
C SER A 159 -43.76 42.26 -28.09
N ALA A 160 -43.22 41.94 -29.29
CA ALA A 160 -41.84 42.06 -29.83
C ALA A 160 -40.70 41.02 -29.54
N GLN A 161 -39.75 40.93 -30.51
CA GLN A 161 -38.47 40.16 -30.56
C GLN A 161 -37.30 41.18 -30.80
N PRO A 162 -36.09 40.86 -31.37
CA PRO A 162 -35.18 39.69 -31.39
C PRO A 162 -33.66 40.04 -31.14
N GLY A 163 -32.75 39.04 -31.26
CA GLY A 163 -31.31 39.25 -31.65
C GLY A 163 -30.24 39.32 -30.53
N VAL A 164 -28.91 39.31 -30.78
CA VAL A 164 -28.06 39.08 -31.99
C VAL A 164 -26.70 38.45 -31.55
N ALA A 165 -25.95 37.80 -32.46
CA ALA A 165 -24.54 37.34 -32.32
C ALA A 165 -23.52 38.53 -32.45
N PRO A 166 -22.16 38.39 -32.59
CA PRO A 166 -21.24 37.24 -32.77
C PRO A 166 -19.95 37.39 -31.87
N PRO A 167 -18.69 36.98 -32.21
CA PRO A 167 -18.16 36.03 -33.21
C PRO A 167 -17.15 34.98 -32.66
N THR A 168 -16.68 34.09 -33.56
CA THR A 168 -15.58 33.14 -33.37
C THR A 168 -14.23 33.68 -33.87
N VAL A 169 -13.10 33.30 -33.26
CA VAL A 169 -11.85 32.96 -33.99
C VAL A 169 -10.93 31.99 -33.20
N SER A 170 -10.24 31.11 -33.94
CA SER A 170 -8.88 30.52 -33.77
C SER A 170 -8.09 30.55 -32.44
N SER A 171 -7.15 29.62 -32.15
CA SER A 171 -6.81 28.27 -32.66
C SER A 171 -5.53 27.75 -31.98
N GLN A 172 -5.25 26.42 -32.03
CA GLN A 172 -3.98 25.77 -31.61
C GLN A 172 -3.80 25.74 -30.06
N GLN A 173 -3.00 24.85 -29.45
CA GLN A 173 -1.89 24.01 -29.94
C GLN A 173 -1.74 22.71 -29.10
N GLN A 174 -1.14 21.65 -29.67
CA GLN A 174 -0.65 20.38 -29.04
C GLN A 174 -1.69 19.48 -28.32
N HIS A 175 -1.70 18.14 -28.35
CA HIS A 175 -0.73 17.02 -28.53
C HIS A 175 -0.23 16.36 -27.22
N ALA A 176 -0.13 15.01 -27.27
CA ALA A 176 0.15 14.07 -26.18
C ALA A 176 -0.96 13.98 -25.09
N ALA A 177 -1.34 12.79 -24.58
CA ALA A 177 -1.05 11.43 -25.04
C ALA A 177 -2.25 10.51 -24.76
N ASN A 178 -2.56 9.58 -25.67
CA ASN A 178 -3.59 8.57 -25.45
C ASN A 178 -3.26 7.28 -26.24
N PHE A 179 -2.44 6.40 -25.64
CA PHE A 179 -2.01 5.13 -26.23
C PHE A 179 -2.58 3.96 -25.42
N PHE A 180 -3.70 3.41 -25.87
CA PHE A 180 -4.14 2.06 -25.52
C PHE A 180 -4.51 1.27 -26.78
N LEU A 181 -4.11 -0.01 -26.80
CA LEU A 181 -3.94 -0.78 -28.01
C LEU A 181 -5.27 -1.30 -28.58
N SER A 182 -5.50 -0.99 -29.87
CA SER A 182 -6.38 -1.77 -30.74
C SER A 182 -5.50 -2.58 -31.69
N SER A 183 -5.71 -3.90 -31.77
CA SER A 183 -5.04 -4.78 -32.73
C SER A 183 -5.99 -5.88 -33.20
N THR A 184 -6.20 -5.98 -34.51
CA THR A 184 -7.24 -6.85 -35.11
C THR A 184 -6.65 -8.00 -35.92
N TYR A 185 -6.46 -9.15 -35.27
CA TYR A 185 -6.28 -10.48 -35.88
C TYR A 185 -7.43 -10.87 -36.87
N PRO A 186 -7.30 -11.04 -38.20
CA PRO A 186 -8.31 -11.68 -39.03
C PRO A 186 -8.10 -13.21 -39.10
N ALA A 187 -9.16 -13.97 -39.32
CA ALA A 187 -9.12 -15.43 -39.48
C ALA A 187 -9.45 -15.85 -40.92
N ALA A 188 -8.71 -16.81 -41.47
CA ALA A 188 -8.85 -17.30 -42.84
C ALA A 188 -9.83 -18.48 -42.99
N LEU A 189 -10.11 -18.87 -44.23
CA LEU A 189 -10.92 -20.03 -44.62
C LEU A 189 -10.11 -20.97 -45.54
N ALA A 190 -10.51 -22.23 -45.59
CA ALA A 190 -9.91 -23.27 -46.43
C ALA A 190 -10.36 -23.17 -47.92
N PRO A 191 -9.59 -23.73 -48.88
CA PRO A 191 -9.79 -23.53 -50.34
C PRO A 191 -10.75 -24.58 -50.95
N PRO A 192 -11.11 -24.46 -52.26
CA PRO A 192 -10.27 -25.08 -53.30
C PRO A 192 -10.08 -24.28 -54.62
N SER A 193 -8.97 -24.57 -55.30
CA SER A 193 -8.71 -24.56 -56.76
C SER A 193 -9.24 -23.44 -57.69
N GLU A 194 -8.32 -22.63 -58.26
CA GLU A 194 -8.07 -22.49 -59.72
C GLU A 194 -6.74 -21.74 -60.00
N GLU A 195 -6.29 -21.67 -61.26
CA GLU A 195 -4.93 -21.21 -61.67
C GLU A 195 -4.82 -19.68 -61.95
N PRO A 196 -3.58 -19.11 -62.04
CA PRO A 196 -3.35 -17.69 -61.69
C PRO A 196 -3.17 -16.69 -62.87
N PRO A 197 -3.48 -15.40 -62.64
CA PRO A 197 -2.86 -14.25 -63.30
C PRO A 197 -1.86 -13.50 -62.37
N PRO A 198 -0.91 -12.71 -62.91
CA PRO A 198 0.25 -12.24 -62.13
C PRO A 198 0.08 -10.91 -61.37
N SER A 199 0.68 -10.89 -60.17
CA SER A 199 1.30 -9.75 -59.47
C SER A 199 0.71 -8.33 -59.58
N SER A 200 0.05 -7.87 -58.52
CA SER A 200 0.20 -6.49 -58.02
C SER A 200 0.10 -6.48 -56.49
N GLY A 201 0.87 -5.61 -55.82
CA GLY A 201 1.20 -5.77 -54.40
C GLY A 201 0.16 -5.23 -53.41
N ILE A 202 -0.03 -5.94 -52.29
CA ILE A 202 -0.75 -5.47 -51.10
C ILE A 202 0.26 -5.48 -49.93
N ILE A 203 0.37 -4.36 -49.22
CA ILE A 203 1.30 -4.20 -48.10
C ILE A 203 0.72 -4.91 -46.86
N ASN A 204 1.42 -5.94 -46.39
CA ASN A 204 1.10 -6.63 -45.14
C ASN A 204 1.72 -5.84 -43.96
N PRO A 205 1.01 -5.55 -42.85
CA PRO A 205 1.55 -4.66 -41.81
C PRO A 205 2.63 -5.27 -40.90
N PHE A 206 2.93 -6.56 -41.06
CA PHE A 206 3.89 -7.31 -40.25
C PHE A 206 4.91 -8.02 -41.17
N PRO A 207 6.22 -7.95 -40.89
CA PRO A 207 7.21 -8.76 -41.59
C PRO A 207 7.02 -10.24 -41.25
N GLN A 208 7.39 -11.12 -42.19
CA GLN A 208 7.41 -12.56 -41.95
C GLN A 208 8.54 -12.92 -40.97
N PRO A 209 8.32 -13.82 -39.99
CA PRO A 209 9.32 -14.17 -39.00
C PRO A 209 10.51 -14.90 -39.64
N GLN A 210 11.72 -14.42 -39.38
CA GLN A 210 12.94 -14.89 -40.02
C GLN A 210 13.57 -16.12 -39.35
N PHE A 211 13.26 -16.37 -38.08
CA PHE A 211 13.88 -17.43 -37.26
C PHE A 211 12.87 -18.50 -36.83
N ALA A 212 13.26 -19.77 -36.83
CA ALA A 212 12.51 -20.83 -36.18
C ALA A 212 12.77 -20.81 -34.66
N TYR A 213 11.82 -21.33 -33.86
CA TYR A 213 11.95 -21.36 -32.40
C TYR A 213 13.21 -22.11 -31.92
N HIS A 214 13.70 -23.08 -32.70
CA HIS A 214 14.85 -23.90 -32.33
C HIS A 214 16.21 -23.23 -32.60
N ASP A 215 16.30 -22.31 -33.58
CA ASP A 215 17.56 -21.72 -34.03
C ASP A 215 18.25 -20.90 -32.93
N ILE A 216 17.46 -20.10 -32.21
CA ILE A 216 17.97 -19.14 -31.23
C ILE A 216 18.31 -19.86 -29.91
N ASN A 217 19.58 -19.84 -29.52
CA ASN A 217 20.06 -20.40 -28.25
C ASN A 217 20.12 -19.32 -27.15
N VAL A 218 19.37 -19.52 -26.07
CA VAL A 218 19.26 -18.59 -24.92
C VAL A 218 20.05 -19.04 -23.67
N LEU A 219 20.81 -20.13 -23.75
CA LEU A 219 21.59 -20.64 -22.61
C LEU A 219 22.77 -19.73 -22.22
N SER A 220 23.20 -18.83 -23.12
CA SER A 220 24.10 -17.73 -22.81
C SER A 220 23.94 -16.61 -23.84
N LEU A 221 24.27 -15.38 -23.45
CA LEU A 221 24.21 -14.21 -24.34
C LEU A 221 25.09 -14.38 -25.60
N SER A 222 26.14 -15.22 -25.53
CA SER A 222 27.00 -15.54 -26.68
C SER A 222 26.25 -16.22 -27.83
N GLY A 223 25.07 -16.82 -27.58
CA GLY A 223 24.21 -17.41 -28.60
C GLY A 223 23.66 -16.41 -29.63
N LEU A 224 23.54 -15.12 -29.27
CA LEU A 224 23.19 -14.06 -30.22
C LEU A 224 24.20 -13.95 -31.36
N ALA A 225 25.49 -14.12 -31.06
CA ALA A 225 26.59 -13.79 -31.97
C ALA A 225 26.65 -14.66 -33.24
N GLN A 226 25.95 -15.80 -33.26
CA GLN A 226 25.88 -16.68 -34.43
C GLN A 226 24.91 -16.19 -35.51
N HIS A 227 24.00 -15.26 -35.17
CA HIS A 227 22.92 -14.78 -36.04
C HIS A 227 22.95 -13.27 -36.32
N ILE A 228 23.85 -12.50 -35.67
CA ILE A 228 23.99 -11.06 -35.88
C ILE A 228 24.42 -10.77 -37.33
N GLN A 229 23.60 -10.00 -38.05
CA GLN A 229 23.86 -9.59 -39.42
C GLN A 229 24.68 -8.30 -39.44
N ILE A 230 25.72 -8.24 -40.28
CA ILE A 230 26.53 -7.03 -40.51
C ILE A 230 26.67 -6.83 -42.02
N ASN A 231 25.92 -5.86 -42.54
CA ASN A 231 25.92 -5.54 -43.96
C ASN A 231 27.25 -4.96 -44.45
N ASN A 232 28.08 -5.81 -45.04
CA ASN A 232 29.41 -5.47 -45.55
C ASN A 232 29.40 -4.51 -46.77
N GLN A 233 28.24 -4.18 -47.32
CA GLN A 233 28.10 -3.24 -48.45
C GLN A 233 27.93 -1.78 -48.00
N LEU A 234 27.69 -1.52 -46.71
CA LEU A 234 27.57 -0.16 -46.17
C LEU A 234 28.89 0.62 -46.35
N PRO A 235 28.89 1.82 -46.98
CA PRO A 235 30.12 2.58 -47.26
C PRO A 235 30.96 2.88 -46.01
N LEU A 236 30.29 3.14 -44.86
CA LEU A 236 30.96 3.34 -43.58
C LEU A 236 31.81 2.13 -43.19
N PHE A 237 31.37 0.90 -43.45
CA PHE A 237 32.11 -0.33 -43.11
C PHE A 237 33.14 -0.76 -44.15
N GLN A 238 33.13 -0.13 -45.33
CA GLN A 238 34.17 -0.28 -46.35
C GLN A 238 35.34 0.68 -46.07
N ALA A 239 35.05 1.94 -45.70
CA ALA A 239 36.06 2.86 -45.18
C ALA A 239 36.57 2.47 -43.78
N HIS A 240 35.62 2.14 -42.90
CA HIS A 240 35.66 1.79 -41.47
C HIS A 240 35.70 0.31 -41.03
N PRO A 241 36.47 -0.67 -41.58
CA PRO A 241 36.28 -2.08 -41.21
C PRO A 241 36.34 -2.39 -39.70
N GLN A 242 37.13 -1.62 -38.94
CA GLN A 242 37.26 -1.76 -37.49
C GLN A 242 35.95 -1.50 -36.73
N LEU A 243 35.04 -0.68 -37.26
CA LEU A 243 33.78 -0.35 -36.57
C LEU A 243 32.86 -1.55 -36.39
N LYS A 244 33.01 -2.60 -37.22
CA LYS A 244 32.21 -3.83 -37.17
C LYS A 244 32.26 -4.53 -35.81
N GLN A 245 33.39 -4.46 -35.10
CA GLN A 245 33.55 -5.15 -33.80
C GLN A 245 32.58 -4.62 -32.72
N PHE A 246 32.22 -3.34 -32.79
CA PHE A 246 31.35 -2.70 -31.81
C PHE A 246 29.85 -3.03 -32.00
N VAL A 247 29.46 -3.49 -33.20
CA VAL A 247 28.07 -3.84 -33.52
C VAL A 247 27.55 -4.92 -32.59
N ARG A 248 28.34 -5.98 -32.40
CA ARG A 248 28.02 -7.10 -31.51
C ARG A 248 27.77 -6.63 -30.08
N THR A 249 28.71 -5.88 -29.51
CA THR A 249 28.63 -5.40 -28.12
C THR A 249 27.46 -4.42 -27.91
N ALA A 250 27.11 -3.61 -28.91
CA ALA A 250 25.96 -2.71 -28.85
C ALA A 250 24.62 -3.48 -28.78
N ILE A 251 24.50 -4.59 -29.52
CA ILE A 251 23.32 -5.47 -29.51
C ILE A 251 23.26 -6.29 -28.22
N GLU A 252 24.38 -6.92 -27.80
CA GLU A 252 24.47 -7.67 -26.54
C GLU A 252 24.08 -6.81 -25.33
N ARG A 253 24.53 -5.54 -25.28
CA ARG A 253 24.15 -4.56 -24.26
C ARG A 253 22.67 -4.18 -24.31
N ALA A 254 22.12 -3.92 -25.49
CA ALA A 254 20.70 -3.57 -25.65
C ALA A 254 19.77 -4.72 -25.20
N VAL A 255 20.19 -5.98 -25.45
CA VAL A 255 19.48 -7.16 -24.93
C VAL A 255 19.56 -7.25 -23.41
N GLN A 256 20.74 -7.08 -22.80
CA GLN A 256 20.89 -7.08 -21.34
C GLN A 256 19.98 -6.04 -20.65
N GLU A 257 19.93 -4.82 -21.19
CA GLU A 257 19.17 -3.68 -20.66
C GLU A 257 17.66 -3.94 -20.63
N TRP A 258 17.09 -4.53 -21.69
CA TRP A 258 15.65 -4.77 -21.80
C TRP A 258 15.18 -6.17 -21.37
N MET A 259 16.10 -7.14 -21.21
CA MET A 259 15.75 -8.53 -20.88
C MET A 259 14.91 -8.64 -19.61
N ILE A 260 15.38 -8.09 -18.48
CA ILE A 260 14.67 -8.19 -17.19
C ILE A 260 13.26 -7.54 -17.25
N PRO A 261 13.10 -6.25 -17.59
CA PRO A 261 11.78 -5.60 -17.55
C PRO A 261 10.78 -6.18 -18.55
N VAL A 262 11.23 -6.66 -19.73
CA VAL A 262 10.33 -7.31 -20.69
C VAL A 262 9.90 -8.70 -20.21
N VAL A 263 10.84 -9.51 -19.70
CA VAL A 263 10.55 -10.87 -19.19
C VAL A 263 9.55 -10.80 -18.04
N GLU A 264 9.79 -9.98 -17.02
CA GLU A 264 8.93 -9.92 -15.83
C GLU A 264 7.52 -9.41 -16.13
N ARG A 265 7.41 -8.35 -16.96
CA ARG A 265 6.11 -7.81 -17.40
C ARG A 265 5.31 -8.85 -18.18
N SER A 266 5.98 -9.59 -19.07
CA SER A 266 5.34 -10.61 -19.91
C SER A 266 4.87 -11.81 -19.08
N LEU A 267 5.72 -12.31 -18.18
CA LEU A 267 5.39 -13.41 -17.26
C LEU A 267 4.19 -13.08 -16.37
N LYS A 268 4.19 -11.91 -15.72
CA LYS A 268 3.15 -11.49 -14.77
C LYS A 268 1.75 -11.51 -15.37
N ILE A 269 1.63 -11.13 -16.64
CA ILE A 269 0.38 -11.12 -17.40
C ILE A 269 0.08 -12.54 -17.92
N ALA A 270 0.99 -13.13 -18.70
CA ALA A 270 0.77 -14.41 -19.37
C ALA A 270 0.47 -15.57 -18.41
N LEU A 271 1.19 -15.67 -17.28
CA LEU A 271 0.95 -16.70 -16.26
C LEU A 271 -0.46 -16.59 -15.65
N THR A 272 -0.90 -15.37 -15.33
CA THR A 272 -2.20 -15.13 -14.70
C THR A 272 -3.35 -15.36 -15.68
N THR A 273 -3.21 -14.92 -16.93
CA THR A 273 -4.20 -15.17 -17.99
C THR A 273 -4.29 -16.65 -18.35
N CYS A 274 -3.16 -17.36 -18.47
CA CYS A 274 -3.12 -18.80 -18.75
C CYS A 274 -3.78 -19.61 -17.62
N GLU A 275 -3.36 -19.40 -16.37
CA GLU A 275 -3.89 -20.09 -15.19
C GLU A 275 -5.42 -20.01 -15.12
N GLN A 276 -5.98 -18.81 -15.23
CA GLN A 276 -7.42 -18.58 -15.06
C GLN A 276 -8.26 -19.13 -16.23
N ILE A 277 -7.75 -19.07 -17.47
CA ILE A 277 -8.47 -19.62 -18.63
C ILE A 277 -8.40 -21.15 -18.64
N VAL A 278 -7.23 -21.74 -18.41
CA VAL A 278 -7.02 -23.19 -18.41
C VAL A 278 -7.71 -23.86 -17.22
N ARG A 279 -7.65 -23.29 -16.00
CA ARG A 279 -8.43 -23.78 -14.85
C ARG A 279 -9.92 -23.86 -15.19
N LYS A 280 -10.46 -22.82 -15.85
CA LYS A 280 -11.88 -22.69 -16.19
C LYS A 280 -12.30 -23.64 -17.32
N ASP A 281 -11.53 -23.76 -18.39
CA ASP A 281 -11.88 -24.65 -19.53
C ASP A 281 -11.80 -26.14 -19.17
N PHE A 282 -10.83 -26.52 -18.32
CA PHE A 282 -10.59 -27.91 -17.91
C PHE A 282 -11.18 -28.26 -16.53
N ALA A 283 -12.08 -27.43 -15.98
CA ALA A 283 -12.66 -27.61 -14.65
C ALA A 283 -13.41 -28.94 -14.46
N LEU A 284 -13.90 -29.54 -15.54
CA LEU A 284 -14.60 -30.84 -15.54
C LEU A 284 -13.81 -31.96 -16.26
N ASP A 285 -12.55 -31.70 -16.63
CA ASP A 285 -11.67 -32.66 -17.29
C ASP A 285 -10.78 -33.39 -16.25
N PRO A 286 -10.83 -34.74 -16.18
CA PRO A 286 -10.05 -35.51 -15.22
C PRO A 286 -8.56 -35.68 -15.60
N GLU A 287 -8.15 -35.39 -16.84
CA GLU A 287 -6.81 -35.73 -17.32
C GLU A 287 -5.79 -34.58 -17.15
N GLU A 288 -5.06 -34.66 -16.04
CA GLU A 288 -3.85 -33.88 -15.74
C GLU A 288 -2.92 -33.65 -16.96
N PRO A 289 -2.60 -34.64 -17.82
CA PRO A 289 -1.69 -34.40 -18.95
C PRO A 289 -2.23 -33.39 -19.95
N ARG A 290 -3.54 -33.38 -20.24
CA ARG A 290 -4.15 -32.42 -21.18
C ARG A 290 -4.13 -31.01 -20.59
N LEU A 291 -4.43 -30.86 -19.30
CA LEU A 291 -4.35 -29.60 -18.57
C LEU A 291 -2.95 -28.99 -18.68
N ARG A 292 -1.89 -29.80 -18.43
CA ARG A 292 -0.50 -29.38 -18.52
C ARG A 292 -0.09 -29.00 -19.95
N ILE A 293 -0.42 -29.83 -20.94
CA ILE A 293 -0.13 -29.57 -22.36
C ILE A 293 -0.79 -28.27 -22.84
N ALA A 294 -2.07 -28.06 -22.51
CA ALA A 294 -2.80 -26.84 -22.84
C ALA A 294 -2.20 -25.59 -22.18
N ALA A 295 -1.86 -25.67 -20.88
CA ALA A 295 -1.18 -24.59 -20.17
C ALA A 295 0.18 -24.24 -20.79
N HIS A 296 0.97 -25.27 -21.13
CA HIS A 296 2.28 -25.12 -21.76
C HIS A 296 2.18 -24.44 -23.13
N HIS A 297 1.24 -24.84 -23.99
CA HIS A 297 1.05 -24.20 -25.29
C HIS A 297 0.59 -22.74 -25.16
N MET A 298 -0.43 -22.50 -24.33
CA MET A 298 -0.98 -21.16 -24.13
C MET A 298 0.03 -20.20 -23.51
N VAL A 299 0.79 -20.62 -22.48
CA VAL A 299 1.78 -19.74 -21.83
C VAL A 299 2.93 -19.40 -22.78
N ARG A 300 3.38 -20.33 -23.63
CA ARG A 300 4.42 -20.09 -24.65
C ARG A 300 3.99 -19.00 -25.63
N SER A 301 2.83 -19.18 -26.26
CA SER A 301 2.31 -18.22 -27.26
C SER A 301 2.00 -16.84 -26.66
N LEU A 302 1.36 -16.79 -25.48
CA LEU A 302 1.06 -15.53 -24.78
C LEU A 302 2.33 -14.78 -24.34
N THR A 303 3.32 -15.49 -23.77
CA THR A 303 4.54 -14.82 -23.26
C THR A 303 5.37 -14.25 -24.42
N ALA A 304 5.50 -14.98 -25.53
CA ALA A 304 6.16 -14.47 -26.73
C ALA A 304 5.42 -13.26 -27.33
N GLY A 305 4.09 -13.31 -27.45
CA GLY A 305 3.29 -12.19 -27.95
C GLY A 305 3.41 -10.92 -27.09
N MET A 306 3.34 -11.07 -25.76
CA MET A 306 3.52 -9.95 -24.83
C MET A 306 4.94 -9.36 -24.88
N ALA A 307 5.96 -10.22 -24.99
CA ALA A 307 7.35 -9.78 -25.12
C ALA A 307 7.60 -9.06 -26.46
N MET A 308 7.01 -9.54 -27.57
CA MET A 308 7.08 -8.88 -28.88
C MET A 308 6.56 -7.43 -28.83
N ILE A 309 5.33 -7.24 -28.35
CA ILE A 309 4.67 -5.93 -28.28
C ILE A 309 5.44 -4.97 -27.35
N THR A 310 6.04 -5.49 -26.27
CA THR A 310 6.77 -4.67 -25.29
C THR A 310 8.18 -4.28 -25.78
N CYS A 311 8.85 -5.15 -26.56
CA CYS A 311 10.29 -5.03 -26.82
C CYS A 311 10.65 -4.30 -28.12
N ARG A 312 9.84 -4.41 -29.19
CA ARG A 312 10.25 -4.06 -30.56
C ARG A 312 10.82 -2.65 -30.72
N ASP A 313 10.03 -1.63 -30.39
CA ASP A 313 10.40 -0.24 -30.66
C ASP A 313 11.46 0.29 -29.65
N PRO A 314 11.40 -0.03 -28.34
CA PRO A 314 12.49 0.26 -27.41
C PRO A 314 13.81 -0.40 -27.81
N MET A 315 13.79 -1.63 -28.31
CA MET A 315 14.99 -2.35 -28.74
C MET A 315 15.63 -1.67 -29.97
N LEU A 316 14.85 -1.29 -30.97
CA LEU A 316 15.35 -0.57 -32.16
C LEU A 316 16.05 0.74 -31.77
N MET A 317 15.44 1.52 -30.86
CA MET A 317 16.01 2.76 -30.34
C MET A 317 17.29 2.51 -29.54
N THR A 318 17.30 1.49 -28.68
CA THR A 318 18.43 1.18 -27.78
C THR A 318 19.65 0.66 -28.54
N ILE A 319 19.45 -0.23 -29.54
CA ILE A 319 20.52 -0.66 -30.45
C ILE A 319 21.09 0.55 -31.19
N SER A 320 20.24 1.42 -31.74
CA SER A 320 20.67 2.63 -32.47
C SER A 320 21.50 3.58 -31.59
N ASN A 321 21.09 3.79 -30.35
CA ASN A 321 21.81 4.63 -29.39
C ASN A 321 23.15 4.01 -28.93
N ASN A 322 23.19 2.71 -28.67
CA ASN A 322 24.43 2.00 -28.31
C ASN A 322 25.44 2.01 -29.48
N LEU A 323 24.98 1.81 -30.72
CA LEU A 323 25.82 1.96 -31.92
C LEU A 323 26.36 3.39 -32.05
N LYS A 324 25.49 4.41 -31.88
CA LYS A 324 25.88 5.83 -31.92
C LYS A 324 26.96 6.16 -30.91
N ALA A 325 26.81 5.72 -29.66
CA ALA A 325 27.78 5.94 -28.60
C ALA A 325 29.11 5.23 -28.89
N ALA A 326 29.08 3.97 -29.30
CA ALA A 326 30.29 3.19 -29.59
C ALA A 326 31.06 3.73 -30.79
N PHE A 327 30.38 4.10 -31.89
CA PHE A 327 31.03 4.65 -33.07
C PHE A 327 31.60 6.07 -32.79
N HIS A 328 30.91 6.94 -32.06
CA HIS A 328 31.47 8.23 -31.66
C HIS A 328 32.65 8.10 -30.70
N ALA A 329 32.67 7.09 -29.82
CA ALA A 329 33.83 6.81 -28.97
C ALA A 329 35.03 6.32 -29.79
N ALA A 330 34.83 5.38 -30.71
CA ALA A 330 35.88 4.87 -31.59
C ALA A 330 36.48 5.96 -32.52
N LEU A 331 35.65 6.88 -33.01
CA LEU A 331 36.08 8.03 -33.82
C LEU A 331 36.78 9.14 -32.99
N ARG A 332 36.79 9.04 -31.66
CA ARG A 332 37.49 9.97 -30.75
C ARG A 332 38.91 9.53 -30.40
N ASP A 333 39.30 8.29 -30.71
CA ASP A 333 40.68 7.84 -30.47
C ASP A 333 41.64 8.50 -31.49
N VAL A 334 42.62 9.22 -30.95
CA VAL A 334 43.53 10.11 -31.68
C VAL A 334 44.32 9.38 -32.75
N ARG A 335 44.56 8.07 -32.60
CA ARG A 335 45.31 7.27 -33.59
C ARG A 335 44.59 7.13 -34.93
N LEU A 336 43.25 7.05 -34.94
CA LEU A 336 42.49 6.89 -36.19
C LEU A 336 42.27 8.23 -36.93
N CYS A 337 42.20 9.33 -36.18
CA CYS A 337 41.93 10.67 -36.73
C CYS A 337 43.02 11.16 -37.70
N SER A 338 44.28 10.76 -37.46
CA SER A 338 45.45 11.15 -38.27
C SER A 338 45.41 10.74 -39.75
N GLN A 339 44.63 9.72 -40.10
CA GLN A 339 44.43 9.27 -41.49
C GLN A 339 43.20 9.89 -42.17
N LEU A 340 42.36 10.63 -41.44
CA LEU A 340 41.00 10.99 -41.88
C LEU A 340 40.75 12.48 -42.12
N GLN A 341 41.66 13.37 -41.72
CA GLN A 341 41.55 14.82 -41.99
C GLN A 341 41.80 15.21 -43.47
N ALA A 342 42.05 14.24 -44.36
CA ALA A 342 42.41 14.47 -45.76
C ALA A 342 41.22 14.49 -46.75
N ALA A 343 39.98 14.20 -46.32
CA ALA A 343 38.84 14.04 -47.23
C ALA A 343 37.51 14.61 -46.67
N ASN A 344 37.02 15.71 -47.25
CA ASN A 344 35.69 16.27 -46.96
C ASN A 344 34.57 15.38 -47.53
N PHE A 345 34.05 14.45 -46.73
CA PHE A 345 32.86 13.64 -47.03
C PHE A 345 31.76 13.83 -45.96
N PRO A 346 30.47 13.61 -46.28
CA PRO A 346 29.35 13.70 -45.34
C PRO A 346 29.32 12.51 -44.37
N GLN A 347 30.34 12.41 -43.52
CA GLN A 347 30.56 11.26 -42.62
C GLN A 347 29.43 11.07 -41.60
N LYS A 348 28.72 12.15 -41.22
CA LYS A 348 27.56 12.09 -40.32
C LYS A 348 26.38 11.33 -40.94
N GLU A 349 26.07 11.57 -42.21
CA GLU A 349 24.94 10.93 -42.90
C GLU A 349 25.21 9.44 -43.11
N LEU A 350 26.44 9.09 -43.50
CA LEU A 350 26.89 7.70 -43.60
C LEU A 350 26.88 6.97 -42.25
N LEU A 351 27.14 7.69 -41.14
CA LEU A 351 27.06 7.16 -39.78
C LEU A 351 25.61 6.87 -39.36
N GLU A 352 24.71 7.85 -39.56
CA GLU A 352 23.30 7.71 -39.21
C GLU A 352 22.59 6.66 -40.10
N GLN A 353 22.97 6.56 -41.39
CA GLN A 353 22.52 5.50 -42.29
C GLN A 353 22.98 4.11 -41.82
N ALA A 354 24.27 3.93 -41.53
CA ALA A 354 24.81 2.63 -41.11
C ALA A 354 24.22 2.16 -39.76
N MET A 355 24.06 3.07 -38.80
CA MET A 355 23.36 2.79 -37.54
C MET A 355 21.94 2.30 -37.78
N THR A 356 21.18 3.00 -38.63
CA THR A 356 19.77 2.69 -38.91
C THR A 356 19.61 1.32 -39.57
N VAL A 357 20.42 1.02 -40.58
CA VAL A 357 20.41 -0.28 -41.28
C VAL A 357 20.77 -1.42 -40.33
N VAL A 358 21.88 -1.30 -39.59
CA VAL A 358 22.32 -2.35 -38.66
C VAL A 358 21.30 -2.59 -37.53
N ALA A 359 20.66 -1.53 -37.02
CA ALA A 359 19.61 -1.68 -36.02
C ALA A 359 18.34 -2.36 -36.59
N GLN A 360 17.95 -2.04 -37.83
CA GLN A 360 16.82 -2.68 -38.52
C GLN A 360 17.09 -4.16 -38.87
N GLU A 361 18.31 -4.49 -39.32
CA GLU A 361 18.72 -5.87 -39.64
C GLU A 361 18.76 -6.78 -38.38
N ASN A 362 18.99 -6.22 -37.18
CA ASN A 362 19.22 -7.01 -35.96
C ASN A 362 18.14 -6.91 -34.86
N VAL A 363 17.19 -5.96 -34.95
CA VAL A 363 16.13 -5.81 -33.93
C VAL A 363 15.29 -7.08 -33.77
N GLU A 364 14.99 -7.78 -34.86
CA GLU A 364 14.17 -9.00 -34.82
C GLU A 364 14.86 -10.10 -34.01
N LEU A 365 16.14 -10.37 -34.27
CA LEU A 365 16.95 -11.33 -33.51
C LEU A 365 16.97 -11.01 -32.01
N ALA A 366 17.22 -9.74 -31.65
CA ALA A 366 17.26 -9.28 -30.26
C ALA A 366 15.90 -9.47 -29.56
N CYS A 367 14.80 -9.17 -30.26
CA CYS A 367 13.45 -9.42 -29.75
C CYS A 367 13.15 -10.92 -29.58
N CYS A 368 13.47 -11.75 -30.58
CA CYS A 368 13.22 -13.20 -30.52
C CYS A 368 14.05 -13.91 -29.43
N TYR A 369 15.27 -13.43 -29.15
CA TYR A 369 16.07 -13.89 -28.00
C TYR A 369 15.38 -13.60 -26.66
N ILE A 370 14.88 -12.37 -26.46
CA ILE A 370 14.16 -12.00 -25.23
C ILE A 370 12.81 -12.74 -25.13
N GLN A 371 12.08 -12.90 -26.24
CA GLN A 371 10.84 -13.69 -26.30
C GLN A 371 11.10 -15.13 -25.86
N LYS A 372 12.10 -15.81 -26.42
CA LYS A 372 12.44 -17.18 -26.04
C LYS A 372 12.91 -17.28 -24.58
N THR A 373 13.73 -16.34 -24.12
CA THR A 373 14.17 -16.27 -22.70
C THR A 373 12.97 -16.14 -21.75
N ALA A 374 11.99 -15.31 -22.09
CA ALA A 374 10.76 -15.17 -21.32
C ALA A 374 9.91 -16.46 -21.35
N VAL A 375 9.82 -17.12 -22.50
CA VAL A 375 9.04 -18.36 -22.69
C VAL A 375 9.63 -19.53 -21.92
N GLU A 376 10.95 -19.77 -21.98
CA GLU A 376 11.60 -20.85 -21.22
C GLU A 376 11.42 -20.66 -19.70
N LYS A 377 11.43 -19.41 -19.21
CA LYS A 377 11.12 -19.08 -17.80
C LYS A 377 9.64 -19.22 -17.44
N ALA A 378 8.72 -19.13 -18.40
CA ALA A 378 7.27 -19.20 -18.17
C ALA A 378 6.75 -20.62 -17.89
N ILE A 379 7.40 -21.63 -18.49
CA ILE A 379 6.98 -23.04 -18.41
C ILE A 379 7.05 -23.59 -16.96
N PRO A 380 8.16 -23.49 -16.20
CA PRO A 380 8.20 -23.98 -14.83
C PRO A 380 7.30 -23.18 -13.88
N GLU A 381 7.13 -21.86 -14.11
CA GLU A 381 6.27 -21.02 -13.28
C GLU A 381 4.76 -21.32 -13.47
N ILE A 382 4.30 -21.72 -14.67
CA ILE A 382 2.90 -22.15 -14.85
C ILE A 382 2.67 -23.53 -14.23
N ASP A 383 3.63 -24.45 -14.29
CA ASP A 383 3.52 -25.76 -13.61
C ASP A 383 3.47 -25.60 -12.09
N LYS A 384 4.29 -24.70 -11.52
CA LYS A 384 4.28 -24.35 -10.09
C LYS A 384 2.92 -23.78 -9.67
N LYS A 385 2.32 -22.89 -10.47
CA LYS A 385 0.98 -22.34 -10.23
C LYS A 385 -0.13 -23.40 -10.33
N LEU A 386 -0.04 -24.31 -11.29
CA LEU A 386 -1.05 -25.35 -11.52
C LEU A 386 -0.86 -26.63 -10.68
N ASN A 387 0.16 -26.70 -9.80
CA ASN A 387 0.45 -27.93 -9.08
C ASN A 387 -0.73 -28.49 -8.26
N ALA A 388 -1.48 -27.62 -7.57
CA ALA A 388 -2.69 -28.04 -6.86
C ALA A 388 -3.77 -28.64 -7.79
N GLU A 389 -3.91 -28.12 -9.01
CA GLU A 389 -4.84 -28.64 -10.00
C GLU A 389 -4.39 -29.98 -10.59
N TYR A 390 -3.08 -30.22 -10.66
CA TYR A 390 -2.52 -31.53 -10.99
C TYR A 390 -2.78 -32.54 -9.87
N ASP A 391 -2.50 -32.17 -8.62
CA ASP A 391 -2.56 -33.10 -7.49
C ASP A 391 -3.99 -33.50 -7.12
N VAL A 392 -4.99 -32.60 -7.18
CA VAL A 392 -6.39 -32.99 -6.94
C VAL A 392 -6.92 -33.93 -8.05
N ARG A 393 -6.39 -33.86 -9.27
CA ARG A 393 -6.66 -34.84 -10.35
C ARG A 393 -5.96 -36.18 -10.10
N LYS A 394 -4.72 -36.18 -9.58
CA LYS A 394 -4.01 -37.41 -9.17
C LYS A 394 -4.73 -38.11 -8.02
N SER A 395 -5.11 -37.40 -6.96
CA SER A 395 -5.82 -37.97 -5.80
C SER A 395 -7.14 -38.61 -6.22
N ALA A 396 -7.94 -37.92 -7.03
CA ALA A 396 -9.16 -38.47 -7.61
C ALA A 396 -8.90 -39.79 -8.36
N ARG A 397 -7.85 -39.83 -9.20
CA ARG A 397 -7.45 -41.02 -9.97
C ARG A 397 -7.01 -42.18 -9.04
N SER A 398 -6.27 -41.91 -7.96
CA SER A 398 -5.88 -42.94 -6.97
C SER A 398 -7.05 -43.42 -6.10
N GLU A 399 -8.05 -42.57 -5.87
CA GLU A 399 -9.31 -42.90 -5.19
C GLU A 399 -10.31 -43.62 -6.14
N GLY A 400 -9.93 -43.91 -7.38
CA GLY A 400 -10.76 -44.58 -8.39
C GLY A 400 -11.93 -43.74 -8.93
N ARG A 401 -12.03 -42.45 -8.56
CA ARG A 401 -13.10 -41.54 -8.99
C ARG A 401 -12.65 -40.64 -10.14
N ARG A 402 -13.62 -40.12 -10.90
CA ARG A 402 -13.35 -39.05 -11.88
C ARG A 402 -13.26 -37.71 -11.15
N TYR A 403 -12.25 -36.91 -11.49
CA TYR A 403 -12.21 -35.52 -11.05
C TYR A 403 -13.25 -34.69 -11.82
N CYS A 404 -13.98 -33.85 -11.09
CA CYS A 404 -14.78 -32.73 -11.57
C CYS A 404 -14.74 -31.66 -10.46
N ASP A 405 -14.49 -30.39 -10.77
CA ASP A 405 -14.64 -29.29 -9.81
C ASP A 405 -16.14 -29.16 -9.44
N PRO A 406 -16.54 -29.38 -8.16
CA PRO A 406 -17.95 -29.37 -7.77
C PRO A 406 -18.61 -27.98 -7.90
N VAL A 407 -17.83 -26.92 -7.69
CA VAL A 407 -18.33 -25.54 -7.77
C VAL A 407 -18.56 -25.16 -9.23
N ALA A 408 -17.62 -25.53 -10.11
CA ALA A 408 -17.80 -25.39 -11.55
C ALA A 408 -19.00 -26.22 -12.06
N LEU A 409 -19.15 -27.47 -11.59
CA LEU A 409 -20.26 -28.35 -12.00
C LEU A 409 -21.63 -27.75 -11.67
N THR A 410 -21.84 -27.30 -10.42
CA THR A 410 -23.09 -26.66 -10.01
C THR A 410 -23.34 -25.36 -10.77
N TYR A 411 -22.32 -24.50 -10.94
CA TYR A 411 -22.45 -23.26 -11.71
C TYR A 411 -22.84 -23.52 -13.18
N GLN A 412 -22.22 -24.52 -13.82
CA GLN A 412 -22.50 -24.92 -15.20
C GLN A 412 -23.91 -25.51 -15.34
N ALA A 413 -24.38 -26.29 -14.36
CA ALA A 413 -25.72 -26.86 -14.36
C ALA A 413 -26.83 -25.79 -14.15
N GLU A 414 -26.65 -24.91 -13.17
CA GLU A 414 -27.69 -23.95 -12.74
C GLU A 414 -27.73 -22.65 -13.56
N ARG A 415 -26.59 -22.16 -14.05
CA ARG A 415 -26.47 -20.78 -14.56
C ARG A 415 -26.02 -20.66 -16.02
N MET A 416 -25.48 -21.72 -16.63
CA MET A 416 -24.98 -21.69 -18.00
C MET A 416 -25.98 -22.30 -19.00
N PRO A 417 -26.36 -21.59 -20.08
CA PRO A 417 -27.14 -22.13 -21.19
C PRO A 417 -26.45 -23.33 -21.85
N GLU A 418 -27.25 -24.29 -22.32
CA GLU A 418 -26.76 -25.59 -22.81
C GLU A 418 -25.72 -25.48 -23.95
N GLN A 419 -25.87 -24.49 -24.85
CA GLN A 419 -24.98 -24.29 -25.99
C GLN A 419 -23.56 -23.85 -25.62
N ILE A 420 -23.35 -23.33 -24.40
CA ILE A 420 -22.06 -22.85 -23.89
C ILE A 420 -21.64 -23.54 -22.58
N ARG A 421 -22.37 -24.58 -22.16
CA ARG A 421 -22.14 -25.33 -20.94
C ARG A 421 -20.96 -26.30 -21.09
N LEU A 422 -20.02 -26.28 -20.13
CA LEU A 422 -18.97 -27.29 -20.03
C LEU A 422 -19.60 -28.66 -19.74
N LYS A 423 -19.22 -29.67 -20.52
CA LYS A 423 -19.69 -31.06 -20.33
C LYS A 423 -18.73 -31.80 -19.40
N VAL A 424 -19.28 -32.72 -18.60
CA VAL A 424 -18.50 -33.57 -17.69
C VAL A 424 -17.63 -34.55 -18.49
N GLY A 425 -16.32 -34.58 -18.20
CA GLY A 425 -15.36 -35.45 -18.87
C GLY A 425 -14.37 -34.67 -19.74
N CYS A 426 -13.83 -35.34 -20.77
CA CYS A 426 -12.76 -34.80 -21.60
C CYS A 426 -13.16 -33.50 -22.32
N VAL A 427 -12.27 -32.50 -22.33
CA VAL A 427 -12.33 -31.38 -23.27
C VAL A 427 -12.39 -31.92 -24.70
N THR A 428 -13.26 -31.37 -25.55
CA THR A 428 -13.48 -31.91 -26.90
C THR A 428 -12.27 -31.65 -27.81
N ALA A 429 -12.08 -32.49 -28.83
CA ALA A 429 -11.00 -32.29 -29.80
C ALA A 429 -11.03 -30.90 -30.47
N GLN A 430 -12.22 -30.33 -30.71
CA GLN A 430 -12.37 -28.98 -31.27
C GLN A 430 -11.92 -27.87 -30.31
N GLN A 431 -12.01 -28.09 -28.99
CA GLN A 431 -11.49 -27.17 -27.97
C GLN A 431 -9.98 -27.37 -27.77
N MET A 432 -9.50 -28.61 -27.78
CA MET A 432 -8.05 -28.92 -27.74
C MET A 432 -7.30 -28.31 -28.94
N ALA A 433 -7.90 -28.32 -30.14
CA ALA A 433 -7.29 -27.76 -31.35
C ALA A 433 -6.90 -26.28 -31.20
N VAL A 434 -7.63 -25.49 -30.40
CA VAL A 434 -7.29 -24.08 -30.10
C VAL A 434 -5.99 -23.98 -29.29
N TYR A 435 -5.77 -24.92 -28.36
CA TYR A 435 -4.53 -25.00 -27.60
C TYR A 435 -3.37 -25.56 -28.44
N GLU A 436 -3.66 -26.47 -29.38
CA GLU A 436 -2.68 -26.95 -30.37
C GLU A 436 -2.31 -25.87 -31.40
N GLU A 437 -3.19 -24.91 -31.69
CA GLU A 437 -2.87 -23.75 -32.55
C GLU A 437 -1.82 -22.84 -31.88
N PHE A 438 -1.93 -22.59 -30.57
CA PHE A 438 -0.87 -21.90 -29.80
C PHE A 438 0.48 -22.66 -29.81
N ALA A 439 0.47 -23.97 -30.06
CA ALA A 439 1.69 -24.77 -30.20
C ALA A 439 2.36 -24.63 -31.57
N ARG A 440 1.56 -24.43 -32.63
CA ARG A 440 2.02 -24.28 -34.02
C ARG A 440 2.48 -22.84 -34.27
N ASN A 441 1.78 -21.87 -33.68
CA ASN A 441 1.96 -20.43 -33.89
C ASN A 441 2.47 -19.74 -32.62
N ILE A 442 3.80 -19.69 -32.44
CA ILE A 442 4.45 -18.87 -31.42
C ILE A 442 4.78 -17.50 -32.04
N PRO A 443 4.22 -16.38 -31.53
CA PRO A 443 4.46 -15.05 -32.10
C PRO A 443 5.96 -14.70 -32.14
N GLY A 444 6.46 -14.35 -33.32
CA GLY A 444 7.86 -13.95 -33.54
C GLY A 444 8.75 -15.05 -34.12
N PHE A 445 8.22 -16.26 -34.31
CA PHE A 445 8.95 -17.40 -34.87
C PHE A 445 8.20 -18.01 -36.06
N GLN A 446 8.92 -18.75 -36.90
CA GLN A 446 8.33 -19.52 -37.98
C GLN A 446 7.40 -20.63 -37.45
N PRO A 447 6.28 -20.94 -38.15
CA PRO A 447 5.34 -21.98 -37.71
C PRO A 447 6.01 -23.35 -37.56
N ILE A 448 5.76 -24.02 -36.44
CA ILE A 448 6.40 -25.30 -36.09
C ILE A 448 5.68 -26.45 -36.82
N SER A 449 6.44 -27.27 -37.55
CA SER A 449 5.92 -28.44 -38.26
C SER A 449 5.59 -29.60 -37.30
N GLU A 450 4.62 -30.44 -37.66
CA GLU A 450 4.11 -31.53 -36.79
C GLU A 450 5.17 -32.57 -36.39
N ARG A 451 6.25 -32.70 -37.18
CA ARG A 451 7.41 -33.55 -36.83
C ARG A 451 8.21 -32.98 -35.66
N ASP A 452 8.40 -31.66 -35.60
CA ASP A 452 9.30 -31.01 -34.64
C ASP A 452 8.64 -30.83 -33.27
N GLN A 453 7.30 -30.80 -33.21
CA GLN A 453 6.54 -30.72 -31.96
C GLN A 453 6.88 -31.84 -30.95
N HIS A 454 7.23 -33.05 -31.43
CA HIS A 454 7.57 -34.17 -30.56
C HIS A 454 8.89 -33.96 -29.79
N SER A 455 9.81 -33.15 -30.34
CA SER A 455 11.08 -32.78 -29.70
C SER A 455 10.91 -31.94 -28.43
N LEU A 456 9.78 -31.23 -28.31
CA LEU A 456 9.46 -30.30 -27.21
C LEU A 456 8.82 -30.99 -26.00
N PHE A 457 8.46 -32.27 -26.10
CA PHE A 457 7.73 -33.01 -25.07
C PHE A 457 8.48 -34.20 -24.45
N ILE A 458 9.72 -34.44 -24.85
CA ILE A 458 10.60 -35.37 -24.13
C ILE A 458 11.25 -34.60 -22.98
N PRO A 459 10.93 -34.86 -21.70
CA PRO A 459 11.79 -34.42 -20.62
C PRO A 459 13.12 -35.14 -20.81
N LYS A 460 14.22 -34.40 -20.98
CA LYS A 460 15.55 -35.01 -20.80
C LYS A 460 15.51 -35.71 -19.44
N PRO A 461 15.87 -37.00 -19.35
CA PRO A 461 15.74 -37.73 -18.11
C PRO A 461 16.55 -36.97 -17.05
N MET A 462 15.86 -36.50 -16.01
CA MET A 462 16.54 -36.06 -14.80
C MET A 462 17.40 -37.23 -14.36
N VAL A 463 18.72 -37.06 -14.44
CA VAL A 463 19.63 -37.88 -13.65
C VAL A 463 19.15 -37.72 -12.22
N ARG A 464 18.64 -38.81 -11.64
CA ARG A 464 18.37 -38.89 -10.20
C ARG A 464 19.73 -38.84 -9.50
N GLN A 465 20.29 -37.64 -9.36
CA GLN A 465 21.17 -37.38 -8.23
C GLN A 465 20.36 -37.76 -6.97
N PRO A 466 20.94 -38.57 -6.06
CA PRO A 466 20.30 -38.82 -4.77
C PRO A 466 20.17 -37.50 -3.99
N PHE A 467 19.35 -37.50 -2.94
CA PHE A 467 19.21 -36.37 -2.01
C PHE A 467 20.60 -35.84 -1.59
N GLY A 468 20.96 -34.63 -2.04
CA GLY A 468 22.35 -34.17 -1.93
C GLY A 468 22.70 -32.84 -2.60
N SER A 469 21.79 -31.86 -2.62
CA SER A 469 22.03 -30.52 -3.20
C SER A 469 22.32 -29.43 -2.17
N GLY A 470 22.90 -29.79 -1.00
CA GLY A 470 23.31 -28.84 0.05
C GLY A 470 24.82 -28.72 0.22
N VAL A 471 25.61 -29.28 -0.69
CA VAL A 471 27.07 -29.46 -0.53
C VAL A 471 27.89 -28.42 -1.30
N ASP A 472 27.42 -27.99 -2.47
CA ASP A 472 28.15 -26.99 -3.29
C ASP A 472 27.85 -25.54 -2.86
N ASP A 473 26.61 -25.20 -2.44
CA ASP A 473 26.31 -23.87 -1.89
C ASP A 473 27.15 -23.58 -0.64
N MET A 474 27.29 -24.55 0.27
CA MET A 474 28.20 -24.44 1.42
C MET A 474 29.67 -24.30 0.99
N GLY A 475 30.08 -24.98 -0.08
CA GLY A 475 31.39 -24.79 -0.68
C GLY A 475 31.61 -23.34 -1.14
N HIS A 476 30.68 -22.79 -1.92
CA HIS A 476 30.74 -21.41 -2.40
C HIS A 476 30.70 -20.37 -1.27
N LEU A 477 29.92 -20.63 -0.21
CA LEU A 477 29.88 -19.78 0.99
C LEU A 477 31.23 -19.77 1.74
N TYR A 478 31.84 -20.93 1.97
CA TYR A 478 33.18 -21.00 2.55
C TYR A 478 34.24 -20.34 1.64
N ASP A 479 34.19 -20.59 0.33
CA ASP A 479 35.14 -20.03 -0.66
C ASP A 479 35.11 -18.50 -0.70
N LYS A 480 33.90 -17.91 -0.61
CA LYS A 480 33.70 -16.46 -0.48
C LYS A 480 34.37 -15.92 0.79
N VAL A 481 34.10 -16.53 1.94
CA VAL A 481 34.67 -16.10 3.23
C VAL A 481 36.19 -16.28 3.27
N ILE A 482 36.72 -17.33 2.66
CA ILE A 482 38.18 -17.53 2.52
C ILE A 482 38.81 -16.36 1.75
N ALA A 483 38.22 -15.95 0.62
CA ALA A 483 38.70 -14.81 -0.15
C ALA A 483 38.58 -13.47 0.60
N GLU A 484 37.47 -13.24 1.32
CA GLU A 484 37.27 -12.05 2.15
C GLU A 484 38.28 -11.98 3.32
N LEU A 485 38.54 -13.11 4.00
CA LEU A 485 39.57 -13.22 5.04
C LEU A 485 40.98 -13.02 4.49
N GLU A 486 41.32 -13.61 3.35
CA GLU A 486 42.64 -13.42 2.70
C GLU A 486 42.87 -11.95 2.34
N GLN A 487 41.85 -11.27 1.80
CA GLN A 487 41.92 -9.84 1.51
C GLN A 487 42.11 -9.00 2.79
N GLN A 488 41.40 -9.34 3.88
CA GLN A 488 41.51 -8.61 5.15
C GLN A 488 42.84 -8.86 5.87
N VAL A 489 43.35 -10.09 5.87
CA VAL A 489 44.68 -10.43 6.39
C VAL A 489 45.77 -9.72 5.59
N HIS A 490 45.72 -9.76 4.26
CA HIS A 490 46.70 -9.07 3.41
C HIS A 490 46.66 -7.55 3.60
N SER A 491 45.45 -6.97 3.75
CA SER A 491 45.26 -5.56 4.09
C SER A 491 45.90 -5.22 5.45
N LEU A 492 45.66 -6.03 6.49
CA LEU A 492 46.22 -5.81 7.83
C LEU A 492 47.73 -6.03 7.91
N MET A 493 48.31 -6.92 7.09
CA MET A 493 49.76 -7.06 6.97
C MET A 493 50.44 -5.83 6.33
N SER A 494 49.68 -4.91 5.72
CA SER A 494 50.20 -3.64 5.20
C SER A 494 50.21 -2.50 6.22
N THR A 495 49.43 -2.60 7.30
CA THR A 495 49.30 -1.57 8.35
C THR A 495 49.88 -2.01 9.70
N ALA A 496 49.82 -3.30 10.05
CA ALA A 496 50.30 -3.84 11.31
C ALA A 496 51.52 -4.76 11.13
N ALA A 497 52.39 -4.77 12.14
CA ALA A 497 53.55 -5.67 12.16
C ALA A 497 53.14 -7.16 12.21
N PRO A 498 53.88 -8.09 11.57
CA PRO A 498 53.58 -9.53 11.59
C PRO A 498 53.54 -10.18 12.98
N SER A 499 54.07 -9.51 14.00
CA SER A 499 54.02 -9.93 15.41
C SER A 499 52.75 -9.49 16.16
N ASN A 500 51.76 -8.88 15.49
CA ASN A 500 50.50 -8.48 16.10
C ASN A 500 49.63 -9.71 16.40
N PRO A 501 49.17 -9.93 17.65
CA PRO A 501 48.34 -11.08 18.02
C PRO A 501 47.01 -11.16 17.25
N GLN A 502 46.42 -10.02 16.85
CA GLN A 502 45.18 -9.99 16.05
C GLN A 502 45.40 -10.53 14.62
N VAL A 503 46.58 -10.31 14.03
CA VAL A 503 46.94 -10.88 12.71
C VAL A 503 47.17 -12.39 12.83
N ALA A 504 47.85 -12.85 13.89
CA ALA A 504 48.03 -14.27 14.17
C ALA A 504 46.70 -15.00 14.39
N ALA A 505 45.77 -14.41 15.15
CA ALA A 505 44.43 -14.97 15.37
C ALA A 505 43.60 -15.05 14.07
N LEU A 506 43.72 -14.09 13.15
CA LEU A 506 43.06 -14.18 11.84
C LEU A 506 43.64 -15.28 10.94
N HIS A 507 44.94 -15.57 11.02
CA HIS A 507 45.50 -16.76 10.35
C HIS A 507 44.92 -18.06 10.92
N VAL A 508 44.79 -18.17 12.25
CA VAL A 508 44.17 -19.35 12.91
C VAL A 508 42.68 -19.47 12.54
N LEU A 509 41.96 -18.36 12.38
CA LEU A 509 40.59 -18.34 11.89
C LEU A 509 40.49 -18.82 10.42
N HIS A 510 41.36 -18.34 9.54
CA HIS A 510 41.43 -18.76 8.14
C HIS A 510 41.74 -20.27 8.00
N GLU A 511 42.70 -20.79 8.78
CA GLU A 511 42.94 -22.25 8.86
C GLU A 511 41.72 -23.02 9.35
N ALA A 512 40.96 -22.50 10.32
CA ALA A 512 39.75 -23.14 10.82
C ALA A 512 38.61 -23.14 9.79
N VAL A 513 38.46 -22.07 8.99
CA VAL A 513 37.50 -22.02 7.86
C VAL A 513 37.90 -23.01 6.77
N LEU A 514 39.19 -23.07 6.41
CA LEU A 514 39.71 -24.07 5.47
C LEU A 514 39.49 -25.50 5.96
N LEU A 515 39.64 -25.77 7.26
CA LEU A 515 39.35 -27.08 7.85
C LEU A 515 37.87 -27.45 7.69
N ALA A 516 36.94 -26.55 8.00
CA ALA A 516 35.50 -26.78 7.86
C ALA A 516 35.07 -26.98 6.39
N ARG A 517 35.63 -26.19 5.46
CA ARG A 517 35.44 -26.35 4.01
C ARG A 517 35.85 -27.74 3.52
N ASN A 518 36.96 -28.26 4.05
CA ASN A 518 37.53 -29.55 3.66
C ASN A 518 36.85 -30.74 4.33
N SER A 519 36.40 -30.61 5.58
CA SER A 519 35.74 -31.70 6.31
C SER A 519 34.26 -31.88 5.93
N ARG A 520 33.58 -30.78 5.57
CA ARG A 520 32.17 -30.74 5.12
C ARG A 520 31.16 -31.31 6.13
N ASP A 521 31.51 -31.34 7.41
CA ASP A 521 30.70 -31.90 8.49
C ASP A 521 30.16 -30.85 9.47
N ALA A 522 29.03 -31.13 10.11
CA ALA A 522 28.37 -30.21 11.03
C ALA A 522 29.10 -30.05 12.39
N VAL A 523 30.00 -30.97 12.77
CA VAL A 523 30.74 -30.88 14.04
C VAL A 523 31.89 -29.89 13.89
N THR A 524 32.65 -29.96 12.79
CA THR A 524 33.71 -28.96 12.51
C THR A 524 33.12 -27.56 12.27
N ALA A 525 31.93 -27.46 11.66
CA ALA A 525 31.22 -26.17 11.57
C ALA A 525 30.81 -25.60 12.94
N LEU A 526 30.38 -26.44 13.89
CA LEU A 526 30.09 -26.01 15.26
C LEU A 526 31.36 -25.62 16.03
N VAL A 527 32.47 -26.33 15.83
CA VAL A 527 33.80 -25.99 16.39
C VAL A 527 34.34 -24.69 15.79
N LEU A 528 34.13 -24.44 14.50
CA LEU A 528 34.46 -23.16 13.86
C LEU A 528 33.63 -22.02 14.46
N LEU A 529 32.32 -22.22 14.64
CA LEU A 529 31.44 -21.22 15.28
C LEU A 529 31.91 -20.90 16.70
N GLN A 530 32.25 -21.92 17.49
CA GLN A 530 32.83 -21.76 18.84
C GLN A 530 34.13 -20.95 18.81
N LYS A 531 35.12 -21.41 18.03
CA LYS A 531 36.42 -20.75 17.89
C LYS A 531 36.30 -19.30 17.40
N THR A 532 35.31 -19.00 16.56
CA THR A 532 35.08 -17.63 16.06
C THR A 532 34.59 -16.72 17.18
N VAL A 533 33.68 -17.19 18.04
CA VAL A 533 33.22 -16.42 19.22
C VAL A 533 34.35 -16.25 20.25
N GLU A 534 35.10 -17.32 20.53
CA GLU A 534 36.25 -17.28 21.44
C GLU A 534 37.34 -16.32 20.95
N SER A 535 37.80 -16.46 19.69
CA SER A 535 38.82 -15.62 19.07
C SER A 535 38.39 -14.15 18.96
N MET A 536 37.12 -13.88 18.60
CA MET A 536 36.58 -12.52 18.56
C MET A 536 36.62 -11.86 19.93
N ALA A 537 36.32 -12.61 20.99
CA ALA A 537 36.27 -12.08 22.34
C ALA A 537 37.67 -11.91 22.97
N GLU A 538 38.56 -12.91 22.85
CA GLU A 538 39.93 -12.81 23.34
C GLU A 538 40.72 -11.72 22.60
N GLY A 539 40.57 -11.62 21.28
CA GLY A 539 41.25 -10.62 20.45
C GLY A 539 40.76 -9.18 20.63
N LEU A 540 39.58 -8.97 21.22
CA LEU A 540 39.04 -7.64 21.57
C LEU A 540 39.16 -7.30 23.07
N SER A 541 39.63 -8.23 23.92
CA SER A 541 39.83 -8.01 25.36
C SER A 541 41.25 -7.57 25.75
N HIS A 542 42.12 -7.21 24.79
CA HIS A 542 43.44 -6.62 25.04
C HIS A 542 43.54 -5.17 24.51
N PRO A 543 43.31 -4.13 25.36
CA PRO A 543 43.31 -2.73 24.93
C PRO A 543 44.70 -2.10 24.71
N LEU A 544 45.79 -2.85 24.94
CA LEU A 544 47.16 -2.32 25.00
C LEU A 544 47.79 -2.16 23.62
N GLY A 545 47.33 -1.16 22.87
CA GLY A 545 48.07 -0.58 21.73
C GLY A 545 47.63 -1.03 20.33
N ALA A 546 46.46 -1.66 20.17
CA ALA A 546 45.87 -1.86 18.84
C ALA A 546 45.32 -0.53 18.28
N GLU A 547 45.64 -0.19 17.04
CA GLU A 547 45.02 0.95 16.36
C GLU A 547 43.52 0.69 16.12
N PRO A 548 42.65 1.72 16.20
CA PRO A 548 41.20 1.53 16.12
C PRO A 548 40.74 0.99 14.76
N GLU A 549 41.47 1.26 13.67
CA GLU A 549 41.17 0.62 12.38
C GLU A 549 41.50 -0.87 12.40
N VAL A 550 42.63 -1.28 12.99
CA VAL A 550 43.02 -2.70 13.08
C VAL A 550 42.00 -3.51 13.88
N ALA A 551 41.55 -2.98 15.03
CA ALA A 551 40.51 -3.60 15.83
C ALA A 551 39.16 -3.70 15.09
N LEU A 552 38.78 -2.66 14.32
CA LEU A 552 37.57 -2.67 13.50
C LEU A 552 37.63 -3.73 12.40
N ARG A 553 38.75 -3.84 11.66
CA ARG A 553 38.95 -4.87 10.64
C ARG A 553 38.92 -6.28 11.25
N PHE A 554 39.57 -6.48 12.39
CA PHE A 554 39.59 -7.75 13.13
C PHE A 554 38.19 -8.21 13.52
N ARG A 555 37.38 -7.30 14.06
CA ARG A 555 35.97 -7.54 14.42
C ARG A 555 35.12 -7.88 13.20
N ASP A 556 35.25 -7.10 12.13
CA ASP A 556 34.44 -7.27 10.91
C ASP A 556 34.75 -8.61 10.19
N ALA A 557 35.99 -9.11 10.29
CA ALA A 557 36.39 -10.44 9.83
C ALA A 557 35.63 -11.58 10.55
N HIS A 558 35.58 -11.54 11.88
CA HIS A 558 34.88 -12.55 12.67
C HIS A 558 33.37 -12.50 12.40
N LEU A 559 32.80 -11.31 12.26
CA LEU A 559 31.38 -11.13 11.90
C LEU A 559 31.04 -11.67 10.50
N ALA A 560 31.95 -11.62 9.53
CA ALA A 560 31.74 -12.25 8.22
C ALA A 560 31.60 -13.78 8.35
N VAL A 561 32.53 -14.43 9.08
CA VAL A 561 32.47 -15.88 9.35
C VAL A 561 31.16 -16.27 10.05
N LEU A 562 30.78 -15.55 11.12
CA LEU A 562 29.54 -15.85 11.85
C LEU A 562 28.28 -15.66 10.99
N LYS A 563 28.23 -14.62 10.15
CA LYS A 563 27.10 -14.37 9.24
C LYS A 563 26.98 -15.45 8.17
N THR A 564 28.08 -15.88 7.56
CA THR A 564 28.02 -16.94 6.55
C THR A 564 27.70 -18.31 7.16
N LEU A 565 28.08 -18.58 8.41
CA LEU A 565 27.57 -19.76 9.13
C LEU A 565 26.06 -19.64 9.43
N ALA A 566 25.54 -18.45 9.69
CA ALA A 566 24.10 -18.19 9.83
C ALA A 566 23.33 -18.29 8.50
N GLU A 567 23.92 -17.89 7.38
CA GLU A 567 23.39 -18.10 6.03
C GLU A 567 23.33 -19.59 5.67
N GLY A 568 24.41 -20.33 5.95
CA GLY A 568 24.55 -21.74 5.57
C GLY A 568 23.80 -22.75 6.44
N TYR A 569 23.82 -22.59 7.76
CA TYR A 569 23.20 -23.51 8.73
C TYR A 569 21.89 -22.98 9.34
N GLY A 570 21.49 -21.76 8.97
CA GLY A 570 20.26 -21.10 9.42
C GLY A 570 20.45 -20.19 10.62
N HIS A 571 19.92 -18.98 10.51
CA HIS A 571 20.07 -17.91 11.51
C HIS A 571 19.66 -18.31 12.95
N PRO A 572 18.55 -19.06 13.20
CA PRO A 572 18.19 -19.48 14.56
C PRO A 572 19.18 -20.49 15.17
N TRP A 573 19.85 -21.31 14.34
CA TRP A 573 20.90 -22.24 14.80
C TRP A 573 22.14 -21.45 15.23
N ALA A 574 22.61 -20.56 14.36
CA ALA A 574 23.77 -19.72 14.64
C ALA A 574 23.56 -18.85 15.87
N ALA A 575 22.44 -18.11 15.96
CA ALA A 575 22.15 -17.24 17.09
C ALA A 575 22.06 -18.03 18.42
N LYS A 576 21.42 -19.20 18.43
CA LYS A 576 21.34 -20.06 19.62
C LYS A 576 22.73 -20.51 20.09
N HIS A 577 23.58 -20.96 19.17
CA HIS A 577 24.91 -21.45 19.53
C HIS A 577 25.89 -20.32 19.89
N VAL A 578 25.88 -19.18 19.17
CA VAL A 578 26.66 -17.98 19.52
C VAL A 578 26.26 -17.45 20.90
N THR A 579 24.96 -17.38 21.21
CA THR A 579 24.48 -17.00 22.56
C THR A 579 25.01 -17.95 23.63
N ARG A 580 24.98 -19.27 23.38
CA ARG A 580 25.52 -20.24 24.34
C ARG A 580 27.04 -20.05 24.53
N PHE A 581 27.81 -19.99 23.45
CA PHE A 581 29.27 -19.86 23.54
C PHE A 581 29.68 -18.55 24.22
N LEU A 582 29.02 -17.43 23.92
CA LEU A 582 29.22 -16.14 24.61
C LEU A 582 28.94 -16.26 26.13
N LEU A 583 27.90 -17.00 26.51
CA LEU A 583 27.55 -17.26 27.92
C LEU A 583 28.41 -18.36 28.57
N GLU A 584 29.21 -19.11 27.81
CA GLU A 584 30.22 -20.08 28.28
C GLU A 584 31.61 -19.42 28.46
N LEU A 585 31.83 -18.17 27.98
CA LEU A 585 33.07 -17.43 28.16
C LEU A 585 33.36 -17.00 29.60
N ARG A 586 34.66 -16.80 29.90
CA ARG A 586 35.17 -16.28 31.19
C ARG A 586 34.59 -14.91 31.51
N GLU A 587 34.40 -14.64 32.80
CA GLU A 587 33.70 -13.44 33.28
C GLU A 587 34.39 -12.12 32.94
N GLU A 588 35.72 -12.13 32.85
CA GLU A 588 36.57 -11.01 32.43
C GLU A 588 36.40 -10.64 30.93
N VAL A 589 35.81 -11.53 30.12
CA VAL A 589 35.77 -11.44 28.65
C VAL A 589 34.33 -11.40 28.12
N ARG A 590 33.39 -12.11 28.76
CA ARG A 590 31.97 -12.20 28.34
C ARG A 590 31.22 -10.85 28.35
N TRP A 591 31.63 -9.93 29.23
CA TRP A 591 31.00 -8.62 29.42
C TRP A 591 31.71 -7.49 28.64
N ASN A 592 32.17 -7.79 27.42
CA ASN A 592 32.85 -6.83 26.54
C ASN A 592 31.86 -6.22 25.54
N VAL A 593 31.68 -4.89 25.57
CA VAL A 593 30.74 -4.16 24.70
C VAL A 593 31.14 -4.27 23.22
N ASP A 594 32.43 -4.22 22.90
CA ASP A 594 32.94 -4.32 21.53
C ASP A 594 32.73 -5.72 20.91
N VAL A 595 32.41 -6.72 21.73
CA VAL A 595 31.99 -8.06 21.30
C VAL A 595 30.46 -8.16 21.20
N VAL A 596 29.73 -7.67 22.20
CA VAL A 596 28.28 -7.88 22.30
C VAL A 596 27.48 -6.94 21.38
N ASP A 597 27.81 -5.64 21.31
CA ASP A 597 27.07 -4.68 20.48
C ASP A 597 27.03 -5.09 18.99
N PRO A 598 28.12 -5.55 18.35
CA PRO A 598 28.07 -6.04 16.97
C PRO A 598 27.26 -7.32 16.79
N LEU A 599 27.24 -8.21 17.79
CA LEU A 599 26.43 -9.44 17.77
C LEU A 599 24.93 -9.11 17.92
N LEU A 600 24.57 -8.14 18.76
CA LEU A 600 23.22 -7.58 18.85
C LEU A 600 22.78 -6.94 17.52
N ARG A 601 23.61 -6.04 16.96
CA ARG A 601 23.34 -5.37 15.67
C ARG A 601 23.19 -6.34 14.48
N SER A 602 23.76 -7.54 14.58
CA SER A 602 23.68 -8.56 13.52
C SER A 602 22.63 -9.65 13.78
N GLY A 603 21.85 -9.56 14.86
CA GLY A 603 20.82 -10.55 15.22
C GLY A 603 21.36 -11.88 15.73
N LEU A 604 22.67 -12.01 15.94
CA LEU A 604 23.35 -13.26 16.29
C LEU A 604 23.21 -13.64 17.78
N LEU A 605 22.31 -12.99 18.53
CA LEU A 605 22.02 -13.31 19.93
C LEU A 605 20.52 -13.50 20.16
N VAL A 606 20.18 -14.51 20.97
CA VAL A 606 18.82 -14.76 21.44
C VAL A 606 18.56 -13.85 22.63
N LEU A 607 18.04 -12.65 22.34
CA LEU A 607 17.89 -11.53 23.29
C LEU A 607 17.29 -11.94 24.64
N SER A 608 16.15 -12.65 24.63
CA SER A 608 15.48 -13.12 25.85
C SER A 608 16.32 -14.05 26.73
N THR A 609 17.22 -14.83 26.13
CA THR A 609 18.14 -15.72 26.86
C THR A 609 19.33 -14.92 27.42
N PHE A 610 19.83 -13.93 26.66
CA PHE A 610 20.90 -13.05 27.09
C PHE A 610 20.46 -12.10 28.22
N ASP A 611 19.29 -11.46 28.09
CA ASP A 611 18.67 -10.58 29.08
C ASP A 611 18.49 -11.29 30.44
N LEU A 612 17.93 -12.51 30.43
CA LEU A 612 17.75 -13.30 31.64
C LEU A 612 19.07 -13.65 32.33
N HIS A 613 20.09 -14.06 31.56
CA HIS A 613 21.42 -14.37 32.14
C HIS A 613 22.15 -13.13 32.64
N LEU A 614 22.00 -11.98 31.96
CA LEU A 614 22.58 -10.70 32.41
C LEU A 614 21.90 -10.24 33.71
N ALA A 615 20.57 -10.30 33.79
CA ALA A 615 19.80 -10.01 34.99
C ALA A 615 20.20 -10.90 36.19
N GLN A 616 20.30 -12.22 35.98
CA GLN A 616 20.80 -13.17 36.98
C GLN A 616 22.25 -12.87 37.40
N SER A 617 23.11 -12.52 36.44
CA SER A 617 24.51 -12.17 36.73
C SER A 617 24.64 -10.90 37.58
N MET A 618 23.67 -9.98 37.50
CA MET A 618 23.58 -8.78 38.35
C MET A 618 22.92 -9.02 39.72
N GLU A 619 22.43 -10.22 40.02
CA GLU A 619 21.60 -10.45 41.21
C GLU A 619 22.36 -10.13 42.51
N ASN A 620 21.67 -9.48 43.46
CA ASN A 620 22.24 -8.85 44.67
C ASN A 620 23.27 -7.73 44.44
N GLY A 621 23.60 -7.38 43.19
CA GLY A 621 24.46 -6.23 42.85
C GLY A 621 25.96 -6.40 43.14
N MET A 622 26.38 -7.61 43.51
CA MET A 622 27.78 -7.92 43.85
C MET A 622 28.70 -8.06 42.63
N ASN A 623 28.13 -8.33 41.45
CA ASN A 623 28.86 -8.47 40.20
C ASN A 623 29.02 -7.11 39.52
N TYR A 624 30.03 -6.34 39.95
CA TYR A 624 30.27 -4.99 39.45
C TYR A 624 30.52 -4.94 37.93
N LEU A 625 31.10 -6.00 37.34
CA LEU A 625 31.34 -6.09 35.89
C LEU A 625 30.02 -6.21 35.12
N ALA A 626 29.16 -7.19 35.47
CA ALA A 626 27.85 -7.35 34.83
C ALA A 626 26.97 -6.10 35.02
N VAL A 627 26.99 -5.50 36.22
CA VAL A 627 26.22 -4.29 36.54
C VAL A 627 26.68 -3.06 35.74
N ASP A 628 28.00 -2.86 35.56
CA ASP A 628 28.50 -1.73 34.76
C ASP A 628 28.34 -1.95 33.25
N PHE A 629 28.54 -3.19 32.78
CA PHE A 629 28.21 -3.58 31.41
C PHE A 629 26.74 -3.33 31.08
N ALA A 630 25.81 -3.75 31.94
CA ALA A 630 24.38 -3.49 31.75
C ALA A 630 24.05 -1.99 31.72
N LYS A 631 24.66 -1.19 32.60
CA LYS A 631 24.56 0.29 32.56
C LYS A 631 25.09 0.88 31.25
N HIS A 632 26.18 0.35 30.71
CA HIS A 632 26.71 0.79 29.41
C HIS A 632 25.74 0.42 28.28
N LEU A 633 25.25 -0.82 28.25
CA LEU A 633 24.31 -1.34 27.24
C LEU A 633 23.02 -0.50 27.20
N VAL A 634 22.44 -0.21 28.37
CA VAL A 634 21.22 0.61 28.51
C VAL A 634 21.47 2.06 28.08
N ARG A 635 22.62 2.66 28.40
CA ARG A 635 22.99 4.00 27.89
C ARG A 635 23.14 4.00 26.35
N LEU A 636 23.82 2.98 25.80
CA LEU A 636 24.14 2.88 24.38
C LEU A 636 22.89 2.85 23.49
N TYR A 637 21.87 2.05 23.87
CA TYR A 637 20.64 1.91 23.08
C TYR A 637 19.51 2.86 23.50
N PHE A 638 19.41 3.23 24.78
CA PHE A 638 18.22 3.95 25.28
C PHE A 638 18.44 5.39 25.77
N SER A 639 19.66 5.87 26.03
CA SER A 639 19.87 7.27 26.47
C SER A 639 20.37 8.23 25.38
N ASN A 640 20.93 7.72 24.28
CA ASN A 640 21.52 8.56 23.22
C ASN A 640 20.54 8.99 22.11
N GLY A 641 19.23 8.84 22.31
CA GLY A 641 18.18 9.27 21.36
C GLY A 641 18.10 8.45 20.05
N ARG A 642 18.97 7.45 19.84
CA ARG A 642 19.05 6.62 18.63
C ARG A 642 18.06 5.44 18.60
N HIS A 643 16.88 5.59 19.21
CA HIS A 643 15.82 4.56 19.21
C HIS A 643 15.32 4.20 17.79
N SER A 644 15.69 4.96 16.75
CA SER A 644 15.34 4.69 15.36
C SER A 644 16.38 3.89 14.57
N ASP A 645 17.61 3.75 15.07
CA ASP A 645 18.70 3.09 14.32
C ASP A 645 18.79 1.58 14.62
N TYR A 646 18.19 1.14 15.73
CA TYR A 646 18.35 -0.20 16.30
C TYR A 646 16.99 -0.77 16.67
N ASN A 647 16.69 -2.01 16.24
CA ASN A 647 15.43 -2.71 16.53
C ASN A 647 15.37 -3.25 17.99
N LEU A 648 15.89 -2.51 18.95
CA LEU A 648 15.92 -2.86 20.37
C LEU A 648 15.01 -1.91 21.14
N SER A 649 13.96 -2.47 21.74
CA SER A 649 12.99 -1.80 22.59
C SER A 649 13.28 -2.04 24.07
N GLU A 650 12.68 -1.26 24.96
CA GLU A 650 12.74 -1.53 26.41
C GLU A 650 12.15 -2.92 26.76
N SER A 651 11.25 -3.44 25.92
CA SER A 651 10.67 -4.78 25.99
C SER A 651 11.66 -5.93 25.69
N ASP A 652 12.82 -5.65 25.09
CA ASP A 652 13.84 -6.67 24.77
C ASP A 652 14.88 -6.88 25.88
N LEU A 653 14.93 -5.97 26.88
CA LEU A 653 15.88 -5.99 28.00
C LEU A 653 15.17 -5.81 29.36
N VAL A 654 13.94 -6.32 29.48
CA VAL A 654 13.07 -6.11 30.66
C VAL A 654 13.71 -6.63 31.94
N ASN A 655 14.31 -7.82 31.94
CA ASN A 655 14.87 -8.40 33.16
C ASN A 655 16.11 -7.60 33.61
N THR A 656 16.94 -7.16 32.66
CA THR A 656 18.09 -6.29 32.90
C THR A 656 17.65 -4.93 33.47
N ILE A 657 16.67 -4.28 32.83
CA ILE A 657 16.15 -2.96 33.26
C ILE A 657 15.47 -3.06 34.62
N GLU A 658 14.62 -4.06 34.87
CA GLU A 658 13.95 -4.22 36.16
C GLU A 658 14.96 -4.53 37.28
N THR A 659 16.00 -5.32 36.99
CA THR A 659 17.07 -5.58 37.96
C THR A 659 17.86 -4.30 38.26
N LEU A 660 18.18 -3.47 37.27
CA LEU A 660 18.81 -2.16 37.48
C LEU A 660 17.90 -1.20 38.29
N VAL A 661 16.58 -1.19 38.06
CA VAL A 661 15.61 -0.47 38.89
C VAL A 661 15.66 -0.96 40.34
N ARG A 662 15.60 -2.29 40.53
CA ARG A 662 15.58 -2.96 41.83
C ARG A 662 16.85 -2.65 42.63
N LEU A 663 18.02 -2.69 41.97
CA LEU A 663 19.31 -2.30 42.53
C LEU A 663 19.40 -0.80 42.86
N SER A 664 18.91 0.08 41.98
CA SER A 664 18.87 1.52 42.26
C SER A 664 17.94 1.89 43.43
N ALA A 665 16.96 1.05 43.76
CA ALA A 665 16.01 1.28 44.84
C ALA A 665 16.45 0.67 46.19
N HIS A 666 17.30 -0.37 46.19
CA HIS A 666 17.62 -1.15 47.40
C HIS A 666 19.12 -1.26 47.74
N SER A 667 20.04 -0.83 46.87
CA SER A 667 21.48 -0.89 47.18
C SER A 667 21.87 0.12 48.27
N ARG A 668 22.70 -0.32 49.23
CA ARG A 668 23.36 0.57 50.21
C ARG A 668 24.42 1.48 49.58
N GLN A 669 24.87 1.17 48.37
CA GLN A 669 25.73 2.02 47.54
C GLN A 669 25.22 1.93 46.09
N PRO A 670 24.32 2.84 45.64
CA PRO A 670 23.96 2.92 44.23
C PRO A 670 25.19 3.35 43.43
N SER A 671 25.50 2.63 42.35
CA SER A 671 26.64 2.98 41.50
C SER A 671 26.44 4.33 40.81
N GLU A 672 27.51 5.10 40.66
CA GLU A 672 27.46 6.49 40.23
C GLU A 672 26.75 6.68 38.87
N GLY A 673 25.84 7.66 38.82
CA GLY A 673 25.04 7.97 37.63
C GLY A 673 23.99 6.91 37.22
N LEU A 674 23.66 5.93 38.06
CA LEU A 674 22.57 4.97 37.80
C LEU A 674 21.18 5.64 37.91
N SER A 675 20.89 6.35 38.99
CA SER A 675 19.56 6.93 39.23
C SER A 675 19.18 7.97 38.17
N GLN A 676 20.13 8.82 37.76
CA GLN A 676 19.94 9.77 36.65
C GLN A 676 19.59 9.09 35.32
N MET A 677 20.15 7.89 35.06
CA MET A 677 19.80 7.09 33.89
C MET A 677 18.35 6.58 33.97
N MET A 678 17.94 6.12 35.15
CA MET A 678 16.57 5.65 35.38
C MET A 678 15.53 6.78 35.30
N ASP A 679 15.91 8.01 35.64
CA ASP A 679 15.06 9.19 35.47
C ASP A 679 14.97 9.64 33.99
N MET A 680 16.06 9.54 33.22
CA MET A 680 16.04 9.79 31.77
C MET A 680 15.13 8.81 31.03
N LEU A 681 15.21 7.50 31.35
CA LEU A 681 14.32 6.47 30.79
C LEU A 681 12.83 6.80 31.04
N ARG A 682 12.49 7.20 32.28
CA ARG A 682 11.12 7.63 32.63
C ARG A 682 10.67 8.91 31.88
N GLY A 683 11.61 9.77 31.50
CA GLY A 683 11.33 11.01 30.77
C GLY A 683 11.07 10.84 29.27
N GLY A 684 11.63 9.81 28.64
CA GLY A 684 11.61 9.65 27.17
C GLY A 684 10.23 9.42 26.55
N GLY A 685 9.25 8.93 27.32
CA GLY A 685 7.92 8.55 26.83
C GLY A 685 6.75 9.44 27.25
N ALA A 686 6.97 10.50 28.05
CA ALA A 686 5.88 11.17 28.78
C ALA A 686 5.99 12.70 28.89
N GLY A 687 5.66 13.40 27.80
CA GLY A 687 5.30 14.83 27.80
C GLY A 687 4.18 15.10 26.79
N GLU A 688 3.20 15.98 27.02
CA GLU A 688 2.99 16.93 28.12
C GLU A 688 1.55 16.82 28.68
N TYR A 689 1.32 16.12 29.82
CA TYR A 689 0.07 16.27 30.59
C TYR A 689 0.25 16.03 32.10
N GLY A 690 0.20 17.10 32.89
CA GLY A 690 -0.15 17.09 34.32
C GLY A 690 0.82 16.38 35.27
N SER A 691 1.68 17.14 35.96
CA SER A 691 2.44 16.65 37.12
C SER A 691 1.49 16.21 38.25
N GLY A 692 1.50 14.93 38.63
CA GLY A 692 0.51 14.41 39.60
C GLY A 692 0.68 12.95 40.04
N MET A 693 1.87 12.55 40.50
CA MET A 693 1.97 11.42 41.45
C MET A 693 1.81 11.96 42.88
N PRO A 694 1.07 11.29 43.79
CA PRO A 694 1.04 9.83 43.93
C PRO A 694 -0.35 9.16 43.84
N GLY A 695 -0.42 7.97 43.24
CA GLY A 695 -1.59 7.09 43.34
C GLY A 695 -1.60 5.91 42.36
N THR A 696 -1.24 4.70 42.82
CA THR A 696 -1.21 3.46 42.02
C THR A 696 -2.60 2.83 41.85
N SER A 697 -3.60 3.59 41.38
CA SER A 697 -5.01 3.14 41.36
C SER A 697 -5.92 3.79 40.29
N GLY A 698 -5.37 4.40 39.24
CA GLY A 698 -6.15 4.99 38.14
C GLY A 698 -6.63 3.96 37.09
N PRO A 699 -7.71 4.24 36.30
CA PRO A 699 -8.19 3.34 35.25
C PRO A 699 -7.15 2.98 34.19
N MET A 700 -6.26 3.92 33.82
CA MET A 700 -5.11 3.63 32.95
C MET A 700 -4.12 2.65 33.58
N SER A 701 -3.92 2.71 34.90
CA SER A 701 -3.10 1.74 35.63
C SER A 701 -3.68 0.33 35.57
N MET A 702 -5.03 0.20 35.52
CA MET A 702 -5.68 -1.10 35.33
C MET A 702 -5.47 -1.65 33.92
N MET A 703 -5.46 -0.79 32.88
CA MET A 703 -5.13 -1.19 31.52
C MET A 703 -3.67 -1.64 31.41
N HIS A 704 -2.71 -0.85 31.91
CA HIS A 704 -1.29 -1.23 31.89
C HIS A 704 -1.01 -2.48 32.73
N SER A 705 -1.64 -2.64 33.90
CA SER A 705 -1.61 -3.89 34.67
C SER A 705 -2.10 -5.09 33.84
N GLY A 706 -3.22 -4.95 33.13
CA GLY A 706 -3.73 -6.00 32.25
C GLY A 706 -2.76 -6.36 31.11
N ILE A 707 -2.11 -5.36 30.50
CA ILE A 707 -1.13 -5.56 29.42
C ILE A 707 0.11 -6.31 29.92
N THR A 708 0.64 -5.94 31.10
CA THR A 708 1.82 -6.60 31.68
C THR A 708 1.50 -8.03 32.10
N GLN A 709 0.38 -8.25 32.78
CA GLN A 709 -0.02 -9.59 33.26
C GLN A 709 -0.46 -10.54 32.13
N ALA A 710 -0.67 -10.03 30.91
CA ALA A 710 -0.85 -10.87 29.73
C ALA A 710 0.40 -11.68 29.32
N ARG A 711 1.58 -11.35 29.87
CA ARG A 711 2.85 -12.08 29.66
C ARG A 711 3.23 -12.97 30.85
N GLU A 712 2.28 -13.30 31.73
CA GLU A 712 2.50 -14.03 32.98
C GLU A 712 2.02 -15.48 32.85
N TYR A 713 2.95 -16.45 32.88
CA TYR A 713 2.69 -17.88 32.59
C TYR A 713 2.73 -18.81 33.81
N ASP A 714 2.96 -18.29 35.02
CA ASP A 714 3.01 -19.09 36.26
C ASP A 714 1.58 -19.32 36.81
N ASP A 715 0.80 -20.13 36.06
CA ASP A 715 -0.58 -20.47 36.41
C ASP A 715 -0.65 -21.55 37.50
N PRO A 716 -1.50 -21.38 38.53
CA PRO A 716 -1.78 -22.42 39.51
C PRO A 716 -2.26 -23.73 38.85
N PRO A 717 -1.74 -24.91 39.26
CA PRO A 717 -2.11 -26.19 38.64
C PRO A 717 -3.61 -26.46 38.76
N GLY A 718 -4.23 -26.86 37.64
CA GLY A 718 -5.67 -27.03 37.53
C GLY A 718 -6.46 -25.75 37.20
N LEU A 719 -5.82 -24.58 37.02
CA LEU A 719 -6.51 -23.34 36.63
C LEU A 719 -6.87 -23.33 35.13
N HIS A 720 -6.03 -23.92 34.27
CA HIS A 720 -6.29 -24.00 32.83
C HIS A 720 -7.55 -24.83 32.55
N GLU A 721 -7.63 -26.04 33.11
CA GLU A 721 -8.72 -27.00 32.91
C GLU A 721 -10.05 -26.49 33.48
N LYS A 722 -10.01 -25.78 34.62
CA LYS A 722 -11.17 -25.06 35.15
C LYS A 722 -11.62 -23.94 34.23
N THR A 723 -10.68 -23.17 33.66
CA THR A 723 -11.00 -22.07 32.74
C THR A 723 -11.60 -22.61 31.44
N GLU A 724 -11.03 -23.67 30.87
CA GLU A 724 -11.53 -24.36 29.67
C GLU A 724 -12.94 -24.91 29.88
N GLY A 725 -13.18 -25.62 30.99
CA GLY A 725 -14.50 -26.14 31.34
C GLY A 725 -15.55 -25.03 31.52
N LEU A 726 -15.22 -23.95 32.24
CA LEU A 726 -16.11 -22.80 32.41
C LEU A 726 -16.39 -22.08 31.08
N LEU A 727 -15.38 -21.86 30.24
CA LEU A 727 -15.55 -21.22 28.93
C LEU A 727 -16.43 -22.08 28.01
N HIS A 728 -16.21 -23.40 27.99
CA HIS A 728 -17.03 -24.35 27.23
C HIS A 728 -18.49 -24.37 27.72
N ASP A 729 -18.73 -24.44 29.02
CA ASP A 729 -20.06 -24.38 29.61
C ASP A 729 -20.77 -23.06 29.28
N TRP A 730 -20.06 -21.92 29.31
CA TRP A 730 -20.62 -20.63 28.90
C TRP A 730 -20.95 -20.58 27.41
N VAL A 731 -20.06 -21.04 26.52
CA VAL A 731 -20.32 -21.10 25.06
C VAL A 731 -21.52 -22.00 24.77
N SER A 732 -21.66 -23.12 25.47
CA SER A 732 -22.82 -24.01 25.41
C SER A 732 -24.12 -23.33 25.87
N MET A 733 -24.08 -22.65 27.03
CA MET A 733 -25.23 -21.89 27.55
C MET A 733 -25.64 -20.73 26.63
N TYR A 734 -24.68 -19.99 26.07
CA TYR A 734 -24.95 -18.86 25.16
C TYR A 734 -25.61 -19.31 23.85
N ASN A 735 -25.15 -20.41 23.26
CA ASN A 735 -25.68 -20.95 22.01
C ASN A 735 -26.97 -21.80 22.20
N SER A 736 -27.46 -21.95 23.44
CA SER A 736 -28.68 -22.71 23.73
C SER A 736 -29.94 -22.01 23.19
N PRO A 737 -30.87 -22.73 22.52
CA PRO A 737 -32.15 -22.15 22.08
C PRO A 737 -33.00 -21.53 23.20
N ALA A 738 -32.76 -21.93 24.46
CA ALA A 738 -33.44 -21.40 25.64
C ALA A 738 -32.83 -20.10 26.20
N ALA A 739 -31.65 -19.66 25.71
CA ALA A 739 -30.97 -18.47 26.23
C ALA A 739 -31.71 -17.16 25.86
N GLY A 740 -32.23 -17.08 24.63
CA GLY A 740 -33.14 -16.03 24.17
C GLY A 740 -32.64 -14.59 24.41
N LYS A 741 -33.56 -13.69 24.76
CA LYS A 741 -33.22 -12.33 25.24
C LYS A 741 -32.82 -12.30 26.73
N ASP A 742 -33.13 -13.36 27.49
CA ASP A 742 -33.01 -13.42 28.96
C ASP A 742 -31.72 -14.12 29.43
N SER A 743 -30.61 -13.87 28.71
CA SER A 743 -29.25 -14.34 29.03
C SER A 743 -28.81 -14.17 30.49
N THR A 744 -29.46 -13.25 31.23
CA THR A 744 -29.27 -12.96 32.66
C THR A 744 -29.43 -14.19 33.56
N LYS A 745 -30.32 -15.14 33.25
CA LYS A 745 -30.50 -16.36 34.07
C LYS A 745 -29.32 -17.33 33.91
N ALA A 746 -28.89 -17.57 32.68
CA ALA A 746 -27.68 -18.36 32.40
C ALA A 746 -26.45 -17.71 33.03
N PHE A 747 -26.34 -16.38 32.96
CA PHE A 747 -25.27 -15.61 33.60
C PHE A 747 -25.25 -15.75 35.13
N GLN A 748 -26.41 -15.73 35.81
CA GLN A 748 -26.48 -15.95 37.26
C GLN A 748 -25.98 -17.35 37.65
N ILE A 749 -26.38 -18.38 36.90
CA ILE A 749 -25.89 -19.77 37.09
C ILE A 749 -24.37 -19.83 36.85
N PHE A 750 -23.88 -19.20 35.78
CA PHE A 750 -22.47 -19.20 35.43
C PHE A 750 -21.60 -18.48 36.47
N VAL A 751 -22.01 -17.31 36.96
CA VAL A 751 -21.30 -16.59 38.04
C VAL A 751 -21.28 -17.41 39.33
N GLN A 752 -22.33 -18.18 39.63
CA GLN A 752 -22.32 -19.14 40.74
C GLN A 752 -21.29 -20.26 40.51
N GLN A 753 -21.18 -20.81 39.30
CA GLN A 753 -20.14 -21.80 38.94
C GLN A 753 -18.73 -21.21 39.06
N MET A 754 -18.47 -19.99 38.55
CA MET A 754 -17.18 -19.31 38.67
C MET A 754 -16.76 -19.10 40.14
N ASN A 755 -17.73 -18.75 41.01
CA ASN A 755 -17.49 -18.60 42.45
C ASN A 755 -17.16 -19.94 43.12
N LEU A 756 -17.92 -21.00 42.81
CA LEU A 756 -17.68 -22.35 43.32
C LEU A 756 -16.32 -22.93 42.90
N GLN A 757 -15.91 -22.70 41.64
CA GLN A 757 -14.57 -23.07 41.15
C GLN A 757 -13.44 -22.22 41.75
N GLY A 758 -13.79 -21.08 42.37
CA GLY A 758 -12.87 -20.18 43.06
C GLY A 758 -12.23 -19.09 42.19
N ILE A 759 -12.68 -18.91 40.95
CA ILE A 759 -12.14 -17.91 40.02
C ILE A 759 -12.33 -16.48 40.56
N LEU A 760 -13.48 -16.20 41.18
CA LEU A 760 -13.84 -14.86 41.67
C LEU A 760 -13.24 -14.51 43.04
N LYS A 761 -12.25 -15.26 43.53
CA LYS A 761 -11.67 -15.07 44.88
C LYS A 761 -10.64 -13.93 44.97
N THR A 762 -9.94 -13.62 43.89
CA THR A 762 -8.86 -12.61 43.85
C THR A 762 -8.80 -11.93 42.47
N ASP A 763 -8.27 -10.69 42.41
CA ASP A 763 -8.03 -10.01 41.11
C ASP A 763 -7.05 -10.78 40.22
N ASP A 764 -6.10 -11.51 40.84
CA ASP A 764 -5.17 -12.44 40.19
C ASP A 764 -5.91 -13.55 39.42
N HIS A 765 -6.76 -14.32 40.10
CA HIS A 765 -7.49 -15.43 39.47
C HIS A 765 -8.48 -14.92 38.40
N ILE A 766 -9.06 -13.73 38.59
CA ILE A 766 -9.89 -13.06 37.58
C ILE A 766 -9.05 -12.65 36.36
N THR A 767 -7.86 -12.09 36.57
CA THR A 767 -6.91 -11.70 35.52
C THR A 767 -6.49 -12.91 34.69
N ARG A 768 -6.02 -13.97 35.35
CA ARG A 768 -5.59 -15.23 34.70
C ARG A 768 -6.74 -15.91 33.97
N PHE A 769 -7.96 -15.92 34.53
CA PHE A 769 -9.15 -16.41 33.83
C PHE A 769 -9.43 -15.64 32.52
N PHE A 770 -9.33 -14.31 32.51
CA PHE A 770 -9.51 -13.53 31.27
C PHE A 770 -8.36 -13.74 30.28
N ARG A 771 -7.10 -13.86 30.75
CA ARG A 771 -5.94 -14.16 29.89
C ARG A 771 -6.13 -15.51 29.19
N LEU A 772 -6.29 -16.57 29.96
CA LEU A 772 -6.50 -17.94 29.48
C LEU A 772 -7.74 -18.05 28.57
N SER A 773 -8.86 -17.42 28.93
CA SER A 773 -10.06 -17.43 28.06
C SER A 773 -9.82 -16.73 26.72
N THR A 774 -9.03 -15.65 26.70
CA THR A 774 -8.65 -14.95 25.46
C THR A 774 -7.77 -15.86 24.59
N GLU A 775 -6.74 -16.47 25.18
CA GLU A 775 -5.83 -17.40 24.51
C GLU A 775 -6.57 -18.62 23.96
N MET A 776 -7.48 -19.24 24.72
CA MET A 776 -8.31 -20.35 24.25
C MET A 776 -9.19 -19.96 23.05
N CYS A 777 -9.78 -18.75 23.07
CA CYS A 777 -10.55 -18.24 21.92
C CYS A 777 -9.66 -17.98 20.70
N VAL A 778 -8.44 -17.50 20.90
CA VAL A 778 -7.43 -17.23 19.84
C VAL A 778 -6.94 -18.55 19.23
N GLU A 779 -6.52 -19.53 20.05
CA GLU A 779 -6.12 -20.87 19.65
C GLU A 779 -7.22 -21.63 18.89
N HIS A 780 -8.47 -21.52 19.34
CA HIS A 780 -9.62 -22.06 18.63
C HIS A 780 -9.75 -21.44 17.22
N CYS A 781 -9.50 -20.14 17.08
CA CYS A 781 -9.49 -19.47 15.78
C CYS A 781 -8.32 -19.92 14.90
N TYR A 782 -7.11 -20.04 15.42
CA TYR A 782 -5.96 -20.59 14.67
C TYR A 782 -6.26 -21.99 14.14
N ARG A 783 -6.72 -22.91 14.98
CA ARG A 783 -7.07 -24.29 14.59
C ARG A 783 -8.16 -24.32 13.52
N ALA A 784 -9.23 -23.54 13.69
CA ALA A 784 -10.31 -23.46 12.71
C ALA A 784 -9.85 -22.84 11.37
N LEU A 785 -8.93 -21.87 11.39
CA LEU A 785 -8.38 -21.25 10.18
C LEU A 785 -7.38 -22.16 9.44
N LEU A 786 -6.68 -23.06 10.13
CA LEU A 786 -5.86 -24.11 9.50
C LEU A 786 -6.71 -25.14 8.75
N GLU A 787 -7.93 -25.42 9.20
CA GLU A 787 -8.93 -26.24 8.47
C GLU A 787 -9.62 -25.51 7.29
N GLN A 788 -9.25 -24.25 7.01
CA GLN A 788 -10.01 -23.41 6.08
C GLN A 788 -9.69 -23.69 4.60
N THR A 789 -10.68 -24.23 3.88
CA THR A 789 -10.70 -24.28 2.41
C THR A 789 -11.50 -23.10 1.84
N PRO A 790 -11.33 -22.72 0.56
CA PRO A 790 -12.16 -21.68 -0.08
C PRO A 790 -13.66 -21.96 -0.03
N ALA A 791 -14.08 -23.23 -0.01
CA ALA A 791 -15.48 -23.64 0.11
C ALA A 791 -16.00 -23.58 1.57
N THR A 792 -15.15 -23.88 2.56
CA THR A 792 -15.54 -23.89 3.99
C THR A 792 -15.33 -22.54 4.69
N ALA A 793 -14.71 -21.55 4.04
CA ALA A 793 -14.30 -20.28 4.64
C ALA A 793 -15.41 -19.48 5.35
N THR A 794 -16.66 -19.53 4.88
CA THR A 794 -17.78 -18.89 5.59
C THR A 794 -18.13 -19.65 6.87
N LEU A 795 -18.27 -20.99 6.78
CA LEU A 795 -18.60 -21.87 7.90
C LEU A 795 -17.52 -21.84 8.99
N VAL A 796 -16.25 -21.82 8.60
CA VAL A 796 -15.10 -21.68 9.51
C VAL A 796 -15.20 -20.37 10.31
N ARG A 797 -15.41 -19.23 9.64
CA ARG A 797 -15.58 -17.95 10.35
C ARG A 797 -16.80 -17.94 11.26
N THR A 798 -17.91 -18.57 10.87
CA THR A 798 -19.07 -18.74 11.75
C THR A 798 -18.75 -19.55 13.01
N LYS A 799 -17.98 -20.65 12.92
CA LYS A 799 -17.49 -21.38 14.11
C LYS A 799 -16.71 -20.44 15.04
N CYS A 800 -15.74 -19.69 14.50
CA CYS A 800 -14.95 -18.73 15.28
C CYS A 800 -15.85 -17.68 15.96
N PHE A 801 -16.78 -17.07 15.21
CA PHE A 801 -17.68 -16.04 15.72
C PHE A 801 -18.61 -16.55 16.83
N ASN A 802 -19.12 -17.78 16.75
CA ASN A 802 -19.97 -18.35 17.81
C ASN A 802 -19.25 -18.44 19.17
N THR A 803 -17.95 -18.77 19.16
CA THR A 803 -17.11 -18.83 20.37
C THR A 803 -16.73 -17.43 20.86
N LEU A 804 -16.31 -16.55 19.93
CA LEU A 804 -15.88 -15.18 20.24
C LEU A 804 -17.03 -14.29 20.76
N ASP A 805 -18.20 -14.36 20.13
CA ASP A 805 -19.37 -13.55 20.50
C ASP A 805 -19.93 -13.97 21.87
N ALA A 806 -19.86 -15.27 22.19
CA ALA A 806 -20.18 -15.77 23.52
C ALA A 806 -19.23 -15.20 24.58
N TYR A 807 -17.91 -15.27 24.35
CA TYR A 807 -16.91 -14.71 25.26
C TYR A 807 -17.05 -13.19 25.45
N VAL A 808 -17.31 -12.45 24.36
CA VAL A 808 -17.63 -11.02 24.42
C VAL A 808 -18.89 -10.75 25.25
N ARG A 809 -19.95 -11.54 25.09
CA ARG A 809 -21.18 -11.41 25.89
C ARG A 809 -20.90 -11.62 27.38
N LEU A 810 -20.02 -12.56 27.74
CA LEU A 810 -19.59 -12.75 29.13
C LEU A 810 -18.91 -11.51 29.69
N ILE A 811 -17.94 -10.95 28.97
CA ILE A 811 -17.24 -9.72 29.38
C ILE A 811 -18.23 -8.56 29.54
N ALA A 812 -19.14 -8.37 28.56
CA ALA A 812 -20.12 -7.30 28.59
C ALA A 812 -21.07 -7.41 29.80
N LEU A 813 -21.53 -8.62 30.14
CA LEU A 813 -22.38 -8.85 31.31
C LEU A 813 -21.61 -8.69 32.62
N LEU A 814 -20.36 -9.16 32.72
CA LEU A 814 -19.48 -8.92 33.88
C LEU A 814 -19.23 -7.42 34.10
N VAL A 815 -18.98 -6.64 33.04
CA VAL A 815 -18.79 -5.18 33.14
C VAL A 815 -20.09 -4.48 33.57
N LYS A 816 -21.24 -4.82 32.96
CA LYS A 816 -22.55 -4.24 33.33
C LYS A 816 -22.88 -4.50 34.82
N LEU A 817 -22.63 -5.73 35.29
CA LEU A 817 -23.04 -6.21 36.62
C LEU A 817 -21.92 -6.13 37.69
N SER A 818 -20.74 -5.57 37.37
CA SER A 818 -19.63 -5.39 38.31
C SER A 818 -19.92 -4.31 39.36
N GLY A 819 -20.10 -4.73 40.62
CA GLY A 819 -20.43 -3.84 41.74
C GLY A 819 -21.81 -3.16 41.60
N ASP A 820 -22.13 -2.30 42.56
CA ASP A 820 -23.44 -1.63 42.65
C ASP A 820 -23.86 -0.95 41.34
N ALA A 821 -25.17 -0.90 41.09
CA ALA A 821 -25.73 -0.24 39.90
C ALA A 821 -25.31 1.24 39.78
N ASN A 822 -25.08 1.90 40.92
CA ASN A 822 -24.71 3.32 41.01
C ASN A 822 -23.18 3.57 41.03
N ASN A 823 -22.34 2.52 41.00
CA ASN A 823 -20.89 2.66 41.05
C ASN A 823 -20.27 2.50 39.64
N PRO A 824 -19.90 3.60 38.95
CA PRO A 824 -19.26 3.51 37.63
C PRO A 824 -17.81 3.00 37.74
N THR A 825 -17.12 3.23 38.85
CA THR A 825 -15.67 3.03 38.99
C THR A 825 -15.29 1.56 38.91
N THR A 826 -16.05 0.65 39.55
CA THR A 826 -15.80 -0.80 39.46
C THR A 826 -15.99 -1.33 38.04
N LYS A 827 -17.01 -0.84 37.33
CA LYS A 827 -17.34 -1.21 35.94
C LYS A 827 -16.25 -0.73 34.98
N VAL A 828 -15.80 0.52 35.14
CA VAL A 828 -14.74 1.13 34.33
C VAL A 828 -13.37 0.51 34.60
N ASN A 829 -13.03 0.21 35.85
CA ASN A 829 -11.76 -0.44 36.19
C ASN A 829 -11.69 -1.88 35.62
N LEU A 830 -12.77 -2.65 35.75
CA LEU A 830 -12.86 -3.99 35.15
C LEU A 830 -12.76 -3.93 33.61
N LEU A 831 -13.45 -2.98 32.97
CA LEU A 831 -13.36 -2.78 31.52
C LEU A 831 -11.93 -2.48 31.06
N ASN A 832 -11.23 -1.56 31.75
CA ASN A 832 -9.85 -1.22 31.40
C ASN A 832 -8.90 -2.41 31.65
N LYS A 833 -9.09 -3.17 32.73
CA LYS A 833 -8.32 -4.40 33.02
C LYS A 833 -8.49 -5.43 31.89
N VAL A 834 -9.73 -5.75 31.50
CA VAL A 834 -10.01 -6.75 30.44
C VAL A 834 -9.52 -6.29 29.07
N LEU A 835 -9.74 -5.02 28.70
CA LEU A 835 -9.19 -4.47 27.45
C LEU A 835 -7.66 -4.50 27.44
N GLY A 836 -7.02 -4.23 28.58
CA GLY A 836 -5.58 -4.35 28.77
C GLY A 836 -5.08 -5.79 28.58
N ILE A 837 -5.76 -6.79 29.17
CA ILE A 837 -5.43 -8.21 29.01
C ILE A 837 -5.54 -8.62 27.53
N VAL A 838 -6.66 -8.31 26.86
CA VAL A 838 -6.85 -8.65 25.43
C VAL A 838 -5.81 -7.95 24.53
N ALA A 839 -5.46 -6.70 24.83
CA ALA A 839 -4.40 -5.98 24.11
C ALA A 839 -3.00 -6.55 24.37
N GLY A 840 -2.71 -7.00 25.60
CA GLY A 840 -1.46 -7.66 25.94
C GLY A 840 -1.31 -9.03 25.26
N VAL A 841 -2.37 -9.84 25.25
CA VAL A 841 -2.41 -11.13 24.53
C VAL A 841 -2.30 -10.93 23.01
N LEU A 842 -2.82 -9.82 22.46
CA LEU A 842 -2.62 -9.45 21.06
C LEU A 842 -1.16 -9.12 20.76
N LEU A 843 -0.55 -8.23 21.54
CA LEU A 843 0.85 -7.85 21.35
C LEU A 843 1.79 -9.06 21.49
N HIS A 844 1.53 -9.94 22.47
CA HIS A 844 2.31 -11.17 22.63
C HIS A 844 2.13 -12.16 21.46
N ASP A 845 0.89 -12.45 21.02
CA ASP A 845 0.68 -13.34 19.86
C ASP A 845 1.25 -12.73 18.57
N HIS A 846 1.23 -11.40 18.41
CA HIS A 846 1.88 -10.74 17.29
C HIS A 846 3.41 -10.91 17.32
N GLU A 847 4.06 -10.68 18.47
CA GLU A 847 5.50 -10.91 18.67
C GLU A 847 5.87 -12.39 18.47
N ALA A 848 5.07 -13.32 18.98
CA ALA A 848 5.37 -14.76 18.97
C ALA A 848 5.08 -15.45 17.62
N ARG A 849 4.06 -15.00 16.87
CA ARG A 849 3.67 -15.58 15.56
C ARG A 849 4.31 -14.86 14.37
N GLY A 850 4.68 -13.59 14.53
CA GLY A 850 5.23 -12.77 13.45
C GLY A 850 4.32 -12.72 12.21
N LEU A 851 4.69 -13.45 11.16
CA LEU A 851 3.98 -13.50 9.88
C LEU A 851 2.69 -14.34 9.91
N ASP A 852 2.57 -15.32 10.83
CA ASP A 852 1.38 -16.18 10.92
C ASP A 852 0.21 -15.52 11.67
N PHE A 853 0.44 -14.34 12.28
CA PHE A 853 -0.50 -13.64 13.17
C PHE A 853 -1.90 -13.43 12.55
N GLN A 854 -2.94 -13.81 13.30
CA GLN A 854 -4.34 -13.67 12.88
C GLN A 854 -5.06 -12.56 13.64
N GLN A 855 -5.28 -11.42 12.97
CA GLN A 855 -6.06 -10.29 13.50
C GLN A 855 -7.56 -10.59 13.77
N LEU A 856 -8.11 -11.69 13.25
CA LEU A 856 -9.55 -12.02 13.29
C LEU A 856 -10.17 -12.11 14.70
N PRO A 857 -9.64 -12.95 15.65
CA PRO A 857 -10.19 -13.03 17.00
C PRO A 857 -10.22 -11.68 17.70
N TYR A 858 -9.09 -10.96 17.73
CA TYR A 858 -8.97 -9.65 18.37
C TYR A 858 -9.89 -8.60 17.76
N HIS A 859 -9.97 -8.54 16.43
CA HIS A 859 -10.88 -7.63 15.74
C HIS A 859 -12.33 -7.86 16.17
N ARG A 860 -12.78 -9.13 16.17
CA ARG A 860 -14.13 -9.51 16.57
C ARG A 860 -14.39 -9.20 18.04
N MET A 861 -13.45 -9.50 18.93
CA MET A 861 -13.57 -9.19 20.36
C MET A 861 -13.78 -7.70 20.60
N PHE A 862 -12.92 -6.83 20.05
CA PHE A 862 -13.02 -5.39 20.26
C PHE A 862 -14.31 -4.80 19.65
N ILE A 863 -14.66 -5.14 18.41
CA ILE A 863 -15.84 -4.53 17.77
C ILE A 863 -17.14 -4.95 18.44
N MET A 864 -17.29 -6.23 18.79
CA MET A 864 -18.52 -6.74 19.41
C MET A 864 -18.64 -6.23 20.85
N LEU A 865 -17.53 -6.14 21.61
CA LEU A 865 -17.55 -5.59 22.97
C LEU A 865 -17.88 -4.09 22.97
N PHE A 866 -17.34 -3.33 22.01
CA PHE A 866 -17.69 -1.92 21.85
C PHE A 866 -19.18 -1.73 21.54
N LEU A 867 -19.77 -2.60 20.71
CA LEU A 867 -21.20 -2.56 20.38
C LEU A 867 -22.09 -2.94 21.56
N GLU A 868 -21.75 -4.01 22.29
CA GLU A 868 -22.47 -4.45 23.50
C GLU A 868 -22.46 -3.43 24.64
N LEU A 869 -21.36 -2.68 24.79
CA LEU A 869 -21.21 -1.59 25.74
C LEU A 869 -21.67 -0.22 25.19
N SER A 870 -22.10 -0.17 23.93
CA SER A 870 -22.73 0.99 23.27
C SER A 870 -24.25 0.83 23.10
N ALA A 871 -24.86 -0.20 23.71
CA ALA A 871 -26.31 -0.38 23.71
C ALA A 871 -27.03 0.74 24.52
N PRO A 872 -28.28 1.09 24.17
CA PRO A 872 -29.07 2.11 24.89
C PRO A 872 -29.65 1.51 26.19
N GLU A 873 -28.79 1.37 27.21
CA GLU A 873 -29.14 0.91 28.55
C GLU A 873 -28.73 1.97 29.57
N PRO A 874 -29.56 2.35 30.57
CA PRO A 874 -29.23 3.44 31.50
C PRO A 874 -27.90 3.26 32.27
N VAL A 875 -27.54 2.02 32.60
CA VAL A 875 -26.26 1.67 33.24
C VAL A 875 -25.07 1.93 32.30
N LEU A 876 -25.22 1.69 31.00
CA LEU A 876 -24.20 1.99 30.00
C LEU A 876 -24.12 3.49 29.70
N GLU A 877 -25.25 4.19 29.64
CA GLU A 877 -25.28 5.63 29.40
C GLU A 877 -24.48 6.40 30.46
N ALA A 878 -24.62 6.02 31.74
CA ALA A 878 -23.85 6.57 32.86
C ALA A 878 -22.33 6.38 32.73
N ILE A 879 -21.85 5.33 32.03
CA ILE A 879 -20.42 5.08 31.78
C ILE A 879 -19.99 5.33 30.33
N SER A 880 -20.87 5.81 29.45
CA SER A 880 -20.66 5.77 27.99
C SER A 880 -19.39 6.51 27.55
N PHE A 881 -19.08 7.65 28.17
CA PHE A 881 -17.83 8.38 27.91
C PHE A 881 -16.59 7.63 28.43
N HIS A 882 -16.68 6.94 29.56
CA HIS A 882 -15.57 6.14 30.09
C HIS A 882 -15.31 4.88 29.26
N VAL A 883 -16.36 4.23 28.74
CA VAL A 883 -16.26 3.16 27.73
C VAL A 883 -15.51 3.69 26.50
N LEU A 884 -15.93 4.84 25.98
CA LEU A 884 -15.31 5.48 24.83
C LEU A 884 -13.82 5.77 25.06
N MET A 885 -13.47 6.36 26.21
CA MET A 885 -12.07 6.61 26.58
C MET A 885 -11.25 5.31 26.66
N ALA A 886 -11.78 4.25 27.30
CA ALA A 886 -11.09 2.97 27.42
C ALA A 886 -10.79 2.36 26.03
N PHE A 887 -11.74 2.40 25.09
CA PHE A 887 -11.51 1.93 23.72
C PHE A 887 -10.53 2.81 22.94
N CYS A 888 -10.62 4.14 23.03
CA CYS A 888 -9.62 5.04 22.41
C CYS A 888 -8.20 4.76 22.93
N ASN A 889 -8.04 4.61 24.24
CA ASN A 889 -6.74 4.36 24.86
C ASN A 889 -6.19 2.97 24.49
N THR A 890 -7.06 1.95 24.40
CA THR A 890 -6.70 0.61 23.92
C THR A 890 -6.23 0.65 22.46
N LEU A 891 -6.91 1.39 21.59
CA LEU A 891 -6.53 1.56 20.19
C LEU A 891 -5.23 2.37 20.04
N HIS A 892 -4.96 3.36 20.89
CA HIS A 892 -3.69 4.08 20.91
C HIS A 892 -2.51 3.19 21.36
N VAL A 893 -2.73 2.30 22.34
CA VAL A 893 -1.75 1.27 22.72
C VAL A 893 -1.48 0.30 21.55
N LEU A 894 -2.54 -0.13 20.86
CA LEU A 894 -2.48 -1.05 19.71
C LEU A 894 -2.22 -0.34 18.36
N GLN A 895 -1.64 0.86 18.38
CA GLN A 895 -1.37 1.63 17.17
C GLN A 895 -0.52 0.84 16.14
N PRO A 896 -0.67 1.08 14.83
CA PRO A 896 0.06 0.35 13.79
C PRO A 896 1.60 0.38 13.93
N CYS A 897 2.19 1.39 14.58
CA CYS A 897 3.62 1.42 14.90
C CYS A 897 4.07 0.35 15.92
N LYS A 898 3.14 -0.19 16.71
CA LYS A 898 3.36 -1.25 17.72
C LYS A 898 2.78 -2.60 17.30
N ALA A 899 1.70 -2.60 16.52
CA ALA A 899 1.06 -3.80 16.02
C ALA A 899 0.84 -3.73 14.49
N PRO A 900 1.91 -3.70 13.66
CA PRO A 900 1.80 -3.52 12.21
C PRO A 900 0.93 -4.59 11.52
N ALA A 901 0.97 -5.85 11.97
CA ALA A 901 0.11 -6.90 11.40
C ALA A 901 -1.39 -6.73 11.74
N PHE A 902 -1.73 -5.91 12.75
CA PHE A 902 -3.09 -5.57 13.14
C PHE A 902 -3.62 -4.30 12.44
N ALA A 903 -2.80 -3.60 11.63
CA ALA A 903 -3.11 -2.28 11.09
C ALA A 903 -4.42 -2.19 10.26
N TYR A 904 -4.84 -3.29 9.61
CA TYR A 904 -6.11 -3.33 8.88
C TYR A 904 -7.32 -3.38 9.82
N ALA A 905 -7.37 -4.35 10.75
CA ALA A 905 -8.40 -4.43 11.77
C ALA A 905 -8.45 -3.19 12.66
N TRP A 906 -7.28 -2.62 12.99
CA TRP A 906 -7.18 -1.35 13.70
C TRP A 906 -7.88 -0.21 12.94
N LEU A 907 -7.65 -0.10 11.61
CA LEU A 907 -8.31 0.93 10.79
C LEU A 907 -9.81 0.67 10.65
N GLU A 908 -10.25 -0.60 10.55
CA GLU A 908 -11.68 -0.96 10.55
C GLU A 908 -12.37 -0.59 11.88
N LEU A 909 -11.71 -0.77 13.03
CA LEU A 909 -12.20 -0.36 14.35
C LEU A 909 -12.32 1.18 14.44
N VAL A 910 -11.25 1.91 14.14
CA VAL A 910 -11.20 3.38 14.22
C VAL A 910 -12.17 4.05 13.25
N SER A 911 -12.40 3.46 12.07
CA SER A 911 -13.35 3.96 11.07
C SER A 911 -14.77 3.41 11.20
N HIS A 912 -15.06 2.55 12.18
CA HIS A 912 -16.36 1.92 12.28
C HIS A 912 -17.47 2.96 12.55
N ARG A 913 -18.56 2.91 11.77
CA ARG A 913 -19.66 3.89 11.79
C ARG A 913 -20.23 4.21 13.18
N VAL A 914 -20.31 3.21 14.07
CA VAL A 914 -20.83 3.42 15.45
C VAL A 914 -19.77 4.06 16.35
N PHE A 915 -18.49 3.77 16.13
CA PHE A 915 -17.38 4.40 16.84
C PHE A 915 -17.29 5.88 16.44
N LEU A 916 -17.22 6.18 15.13
CA LEU A 916 -17.25 7.55 14.60
C LEU A 916 -18.46 8.34 15.11
N GLY A 917 -19.66 7.76 15.07
CA GLY A 917 -20.88 8.41 15.59
C GLY A 917 -20.82 8.71 17.09
N ARG A 918 -20.35 7.77 17.92
CA ARG A 918 -20.18 7.99 19.37
C ARG A 918 -19.11 9.05 19.67
N VAL A 919 -17.97 9.01 18.98
CA VAL A 919 -16.82 9.89 19.20
C VAL A 919 -17.06 11.32 18.71
N LEU A 920 -17.54 11.49 17.47
CA LEU A 920 -17.58 12.79 16.82
C LEU A 920 -18.95 13.49 16.87
N ALA A 921 -20.06 12.73 16.86
CA ALA A 921 -21.42 13.29 16.84
C ALA A 921 -22.12 13.32 18.20
N LEU A 922 -22.11 12.21 18.94
CA LEU A 922 -22.94 12.03 20.13
C LEU A 922 -22.28 12.50 21.44
N THR A 923 -20.96 12.65 21.47
CA THR A 923 -20.25 13.12 22.67
C THR A 923 -20.41 14.64 22.85
N PRO A 924 -21.04 15.13 23.93
CA PRO A 924 -21.30 16.55 24.11
C PRO A 924 -20.01 17.36 24.29
N GLN A 925 -20.05 18.63 23.89
CA GLN A 925 -18.94 19.58 24.01
C GLN A 925 -17.65 19.12 23.31
N GLN A 926 -17.74 18.26 22.28
CA GLN A 926 -16.60 17.78 21.46
C GLN A 926 -15.51 17.03 22.26
N LYS A 927 -15.78 16.59 23.49
CA LYS A 927 -14.75 16.11 24.44
C LYS A 927 -13.88 14.95 23.94
N ALA A 928 -14.42 14.08 23.09
CA ALA A 928 -13.68 12.94 22.53
C ALA A 928 -12.92 13.27 21.22
N TRP A 929 -13.08 14.47 20.65
CA TRP A 929 -12.42 14.84 19.39
C TRP A 929 -10.90 14.78 19.49
N GLY A 930 -10.31 15.25 20.59
CA GLY A 930 -8.85 15.17 20.81
C GLY A 930 -8.33 13.73 20.84
N MET A 931 -9.12 12.80 21.37
CA MET A 931 -8.78 11.37 21.39
C MET A 931 -8.82 10.77 19.98
N PHE A 932 -9.79 11.19 19.16
CA PHE A 932 -9.85 10.77 17.76
C PHE A 932 -8.73 11.36 16.91
N ALA A 933 -8.38 12.63 17.14
CA ALA A 933 -7.24 13.27 16.51
C ALA A 933 -5.94 12.54 16.84
N GLN A 934 -5.77 12.05 18.08
CA GLN A 934 -4.60 11.23 18.43
C GLN A 934 -4.56 9.92 17.62
N LEU A 935 -5.68 9.21 17.49
CA LEU A 935 -5.72 7.98 16.67
C LEU A 935 -5.36 8.29 15.20
N LEU A 936 -5.87 9.38 14.62
CA LEU A 936 -5.46 9.79 13.27
C LEU A 936 -3.98 10.19 13.20
N ASN A 937 -3.43 10.83 14.23
CA ASN A 937 -1.99 11.12 14.33
C ASN A 937 -1.16 9.83 14.34
N ASP A 938 -1.58 8.80 15.09
CA ASP A 938 -0.92 7.49 15.13
C ASP A 938 -0.90 6.84 13.73
N LEU A 939 -2.02 6.89 13.01
CA LEU A 939 -2.15 6.39 11.63
C LEU A 939 -1.29 7.17 10.63
N PHE A 940 -1.26 8.50 10.71
CA PHE A 940 -0.44 9.32 9.83
C PHE A 940 1.05 9.16 10.13
N LYS A 941 1.45 9.05 11.41
CA LYS A 941 2.83 8.76 11.82
C LYS A 941 3.30 7.40 11.30
N TYR A 942 2.45 6.37 11.36
CA TYR A 942 2.76 5.06 10.78
C TYR A 942 2.91 5.11 9.25
N LEU A 943 2.01 5.82 8.57
CA LEU A 943 2.04 5.91 7.10
C LEU A 943 3.16 6.80 6.56
N ALA A 944 3.58 7.83 7.32
CA ALA A 944 4.56 8.83 6.88
C ALA A 944 5.85 8.25 6.25
N PRO A 945 6.61 7.32 6.88
CA PRO A 945 7.83 6.78 6.28
C PRO A 945 7.57 6.06 4.96
N PHE A 946 6.49 5.28 4.86
CA PHE A 946 6.13 4.60 3.61
C PHE A 946 5.70 5.59 2.52
N LEU A 947 4.92 6.62 2.88
CA LEU A 947 4.40 7.61 1.94
C LEU A 947 5.44 8.68 1.53
N ARG A 948 6.58 8.81 2.22
CA ARG A 948 7.75 9.55 1.74
C ARG A 948 8.37 8.88 0.49
N ASN A 949 8.22 7.57 0.33
CA ASN A 949 8.73 6.82 -0.83
C ASN A 949 7.81 6.95 -2.05
N VAL A 950 8.39 6.92 -3.26
CA VAL A 950 7.64 6.98 -4.52
C VAL A 950 6.93 5.64 -4.82
N ASP A 951 7.61 4.52 -4.59
CA ASP A 951 7.07 3.19 -4.81
C ASP A 951 6.39 2.64 -3.54
N LEU A 952 5.06 2.55 -3.59
CA LEU A 952 4.25 1.98 -2.51
C LEU A 952 3.93 0.51 -2.77
N GLU A 953 4.27 -0.36 -1.83
CA GLU A 953 3.86 -1.77 -1.91
C GLU A 953 2.34 -1.95 -1.86
N LYS A 954 1.85 -3.06 -2.44
CA LYS A 954 0.41 -3.38 -2.50
C LYS A 954 -0.30 -3.35 -1.13
N PRO A 955 0.28 -3.80 0.00
CA PRO A 955 -0.36 -3.68 1.32
C PRO A 955 -0.56 -2.21 1.73
N ILE A 956 0.48 -1.39 1.59
CA ILE A 956 0.44 0.05 1.90
C ILE A 956 -0.54 0.78 0.97
N GLN A 957 -0.60 0.45 -0.32
CA GLN A 957 -1.60 1.01 -1.25
C GLN A 957 -3.05 0.72 -0.81
N LEU A 958 -3.31 -0.45 -0.21
CA LEU A 958 -4.65 -0.78 0.33
C LEU A 958 -4.94 0.02 1.60
N LEU A 959 -3.97 0.15 2.51
CA LEU A 959 -4.11 0.91 3.75
C LEU A 959 -4.32 2.41 3.46
N TYR A 960 -3.52 2.99 2.55
CA TYR A 960 -3.67 4.36 2.04
C TYR A 960 -5.06 4.61 1.41
N LYS A 961 -5.59 3.66 0.63
CA LYS A 961 -6.96 3.74 0.09
C LYS A 961 -8.03 3.63 1.18
N GLY A 962 -7.76 2.92 2.28
CA GLY A 962 -8.55 2.96 3.51
C GLY A 962 -8.55 4.36 4.11
N THR A 963 -7.37 4.91 4.40
CA THR A 963 -7.19 6.25 4.99
C THR A 963 -7.85 7.36 4.16
N LEU A 964 -7.76 7.32 2.82
CA LEU A 964 -8.47 8.25 1.95
C LEU A 964 -10.01 8.16 2.08
N ARG A 965 -10.58 6.95 2.25
CA ARG A 965 -12.02 6.77 2.51
C ARG A 965 -12.42 7.34 3.86
N VAL A 966 -11.61 7.14 4.90
CA VAL A 966 -11.85 7.73 6.22
C VAL A 966 -11.82 9.25 6.15
N LEU A 967 -10.80 9.83 5.51
CA LEU A 967 -10.71 11.29 5.31
C LEU A 967 -11.88 11.86 4.49
N LEU A 968 -12.39 11.13 3.48
CA LEU A 968 -13.58 11.52 2.72
C LEU A 968 -14.85 11.54 3.58
N VAL A 969 -15.06 10.51 4.43
CA VAL A 969 -16.18 10.47 5.39
C VAL A 969 -16.08 11.62 6.40
N LEU A 970 -14.89 11.85 6.96
CA LEU A 970 -14.65 12.94 7.89
C LEU A 970 -14.87 14.32 7.26
N LEU A 971 -14.48 14.52 6.00
CA LEU A 971 -14.70 15.77 5.27
C LEU A 971 -16.20 16.02 4.99
N HIS A 972 -16.98 14.96 4.74
CA HIS A 972 -18.42 15.09 4.48
C HIS A 972 -19.24 15.28 5.77
N ASP A 973 -19.04 14.40 6.76
CA ASP A 973 -19.90 14.33 7.95
C ASP A 973 -19.39 15.22 9.10
N PHE A 974 -18.08 15.50 9.16
CA PHE A 974 -17.39 16.15 10.28
C PHE A 974 -16.33 17.20 9.85
N PRO A 975 -16.58 18.09 8.87
CA PRO A 975 -15.54 18.99 8.36
C PRO A 975 -14.99 19.93 9.43
N GLU A 976 -15.77 20.34 10.44
CA GLU A 976 -15.26 21.17 11.55
C GLU A 976 -14.17 20.46 12.36
N PHE A 977 -14.23 19.13 12.49
CA PHE A 977 -13.17 18.35 13.14
C PHE A 977 -11.87 18.40 12.32
N LEU A 978 -11.95 18.24 10.99
CA LEU A 978 -10.79 18.42 10.12
C LEU A 978 -10.28 19.87 10.12
N CYS A 979 -11.16 20.87 10.27
CA CYS A 979 -10.77 22.29 10.38
C CYS A 979 -9.91 22.56 11.62
N ASP A 980 -10.33 22.07 12.78
CA ASP A 980 -9.73 22.39 14.08
C ASP A 980 -8.37 21.71 14.28
N TYR A 981 -8.23 20.48 13.75
CA TYR A 981 -7.02 19.65 13.87
C TYR A 981 -6.13 19.65 12.62
N HIS A 982 -6.48 20.41 11.57
CA HIS A 982 -5.76 20.46 10.29
C HIS A 982 -4.23 20.58 10.43
N TYR A 983 -3.76 21.39 11.40
CA TYR A 983 -2.35 21.67 11.63
C TYR A 983 -1.58 20.38 11.95
N GLY A 984 -1.94 19.69 13.04
CA GLY A 984 -1.25 18.46 13.47
C GLY A 984 -1.28 17.36 12.41
N PHE A 985 -2.39 17.23 11.67
CA PHE A 985 -2.46 16.29 10.55
C PHE A 985 -1.52 16.68 9.40
N CYS A 986 -1.46 17.97 9.03
CA CYS A 986 -0.58 18.44 7.95
C CYS A 986 0.91 18.47 8.32
N ASP A 987 1.23 18.37 9.62
CA ASP A 987 2.60 18.26 10.16
C ASP A 987 3.13 16.83 10.04
N LEU A 988 2.28 15.83 10.28
CA LEU A 988 2.60 14.40 10.17
C LEU A 988 2.51 13.86 8.73
N ILE A 989 1.59 14.39 7.92
CA ILE A 989 1.39 13.94 6.53
C ILE A 989 2.49 14.52 5.62
N PRO A 990 3.32 13.68 4.96
CA PRO A 990 4.41 14.14 4.09
C PRO A 990 3.96 15.09 2.98
N ALA A 991 4.84 16.01 2.56
CA ALA A 991 4.49 17.09 1.64
C ALA A 991 3.99 16.60 0.27
N ASN A 992 4.54 15.50 -0.25
CA ASN A 992 4.14 14.83 -1.50
C ASN A 992 2.75 14.16 -1.43
N CYS A 993 2.14 14.02 -0.23
CA CYS A 993 0.83 13.38 -0.04
C CYS A 993 -0.32 14.35 -0.34
N ILE A 994 -0.24 15.04 -1.48
CA ILE A 994 -1.09 16.18 -1.86
C ILE A 994 -2.58 15.88 -1.68
N GLN A 995 -3.06 14.71 -2.13
CA GLN A 995 -4.49 14.36 -2.04
C GLN A 995 -4.99 14.25 -0.59
N MET A 996 -4.18 13.72 0.34
CA MET A 996 -4.53 13.65 1.76
C MET A 996 -4.57 15.04 2.39
N ARG A 997 -3.55 15.87 2.10
CA ARG A 997 -3.50 17.26 2.58
C ARG A 997 -4.68 18.06 2.02
N ASN A 998 -5.01 17.94 0.73
CA ASN A 998 -6.16 18.61 0.14
C ASN A 998 -7.49 18.21 0.77
N LEU A 999 -7.70 16.94 1.15
CA LEU A 999 -8.92 16.52 1.86
C LEU A 999 -9.09 17.24 3.21
N ILE A 1000 -7.98 17.45 3.95
CA ILE A 1000 -7.99 18.13 5.24
C ILE A 1000 -8.09 19.66 5.07
N LEU A 1001 -7.31 20.22 4.15
CA LEU A 1001 -7.23 21.67 3.91
C LEU A 1001 -8.45 22.25 3.18
N SER A 1002 -9.24 21.41 2.51
CA SER A 1002 -10.53 21.79 1.90
C SER A 1002 -11.70 21.71 2.88
N ALA A 1003 -11.49 21.31 4.14
CA ALA A 1003 -12.53 21.34 5.14
C ALA A 1003 -12.85 22.80 5.56
N PHE A 1004 -14.14 23.08 5.77
CA PHE A 1004 -14.64 24.38 6.22
C PHE A 1004 -15.92 24.21 7.07
N PRO A 1005 -16.28 25.18 7.94
CA PRO A 1005 -17.47 25.08 8.77
C PRO A 1005 -18.77 25.07 7.95
N ARG A 1006 -19.68 24.12 8.20
CA ARG A 1006 -20.87 23.87 7.36
C ARG A 1006 -21.88 25.01 7.24
N HIS A 1007 -21.82 25.98 8.14
CA HIS A 1007 -22.67 27.18 8.10
C HIS A 1007 -22.10 28.29 7.19
N MET A 1008 -20.82 28.21 6.81
CA MET A 1008 -20.18 29.16 5.91
C MET A 1008 -20.53 28.84 4.46
N ARG A 1009 -20.85 29.87 3.67
CA ARG A 1009 -21.02 29.75 2.21
C ARG A 1009 -19.78 30.30 1.53
N LEU A 1010 -19.03 29.43 0.86
CA LEU A 1010 -17.87 29.84 0.06
C LEU A 1010 -18.36 30.60 -1.20
N PRO A 1011 -17.85 31.80 -1.49
CA PRO A 1011 -18.05 32.42 -2.80
C PRO A 1011 -17.22 31.69 -3.86
N ASP A 1012 -17.73 31.58 -5.09
CA ASP A 1012 -17.02 30.89 -6.18
C ASP A 1012 -15.72 31.64 -6.54
N PRO A 1013 -14.52 31.01 -6.42
CA PRO A 1013 -13.25 31.61 -6.80
C PRO A 1013 -13.19 32.14 -8.23
N PHE A 1014 -13.99 31.58 -9.14
CA PHE A 1014 -14.04 31.99 -10.55
C PHE A 1014 -15.00 33.16 -10.82
N THR A 1015 -15.61 33.74 -9.78
CA THR A 1015 -16.44 34.95 -9.93
C THR A 1015 -15.58 36.12 -10.44
N PRO A 1016 -15.89 36.72 -11.61
CA PRO A 1016 -15.12 37.84 -12.13
C PRO A 1016 -15.21 39.05 -11.20
N ASN A 1017 -14.06 39.66 -10.91
CA ASN A 1017 -13.90 40.78 -9.98
C ASN A 1017 -14.33 40.49 -8.52
N LEU A 1018 -14.17 39.24 -8.04
CA LEU A 1018 -14.39 38.88 -6.64
C LEU A 1018 -13.54 39.75 -5.68
N LYS A 1019 -14.19 40.66 -4.96
CA LYS A 1019 -13.53 41.50 -3.95
C LYS A 1019 -13.33 40.73 -2.65
N VAL A 1020 -12.25 39.95 -2.59
CA VAL A 1020 -11.87 39.16 -1.40
C VAL A 1020 -11.79 40.03 -0.14
N GLU A 1021 -11.25 41.25 -0.27
CA GLU A 1021 -11.15 42.24 0.83
C GLU A 1021 -12.50 42.69 1.42
N ALA A 1022 -13.62 42.44 0.74
CA ALA A 1022 -14.97 42.80 1.19
C ALA A 1022 -15.69 41.67 1.95
N LEU A 1023 -15.09 40.49 2.08
CA LEU A 1023 -15.66 39.35 2.79
C LEU A 1023 -15.45 39.51 4.31
N PRO A 1024 -16.51 39.58 5.15
CA PRO A 1024 -16.36 39.82 6.59
C PRO A 1024 -15.53 38.73 7.31
N GLU A 1025 -15.52 37.51 6.78
CA GLU A 1025 -14.80 36.36 7.32
C GLU A 1025 -13.28 36.57 7.36
N ILE A 1026 -12.69 37.39 6.48
CA ILE A 1026 -11.22 37.61 6.44
C ILE A 1026 -10.69 38.35 7.69
N THR A 1027 -11.58 38.92 8.51
CA THR A 1027 -11.20 39.54 9.78
C THR A 1027 -11.07 38.51 10.91
N GLN A 1028 -11.69 37.33 10.76
CA GLN A 1028 -11.83 36.32 11.79
C GLN A 1028 -10.71 35.28 11.71
N ALA A 1029 -10.07 34.98 12.83
CA ALA A 1029 -9.06 33.93 12.91
C ALA A 1029 -9.73 32.53 12.88
N PRO A 1030 -9.18 31.55 12.14
CA PRO A 1030 -9.64 30.18 12.19
C PRO A 1030 -9.25 29.54 13.53
N ARG A 1031 -10.07 28.58 14.00
CA ARG A 1031 -9.74 27.78 15.19
C ARG A 1031 -8.57 26.84 14.85
N VAL A 1032 -7.62 26.73 15.78
CA VAL A 1032 -6.46 25.82 15.73
C VAL A 1032 -6.32 25.21 17.11
N LEU A 1033 -6.44 23.89 17.24
CA LEU A 1033 -6.39 23.21 18.54
C LEU A 1033 -5.00 22.62 18.88
N THR A 1034 -4.08 22.54 17.93
CA THR A 1034 -2.69 22.15 18.18
C THR A 1034 -1.89 23.33 18.73
N ASN A 1035 -1.16 23.15 19.83
CA ASN A 1035 -0.26 24.17 20.39
C ASN A 1035 1.04 24.29 19.59
N PHE A 1036 0.97 24.83 18.37
CA PHE A 1036 2.14 25.02 17.50
C PHE A 1036 3.23 25.91 18.14
N ALA A 1037 2.90 26.72 19.16
CA ALA A 1037 3.86 27.56 19.85
C ALA A 1037 4.80 26.81 20.80
N SER A 1038 4.47 25.60 21.30
CA SER A 1038 5.41 24.79 22.10
C SER A 1038 6.41 24.01 21.25
N VAL A 1039 6.09 23.77 19.96
CA VAL A 1039 6.96 23.13 18.96
C VAL A 1039 8.18 24.00 18.62
N ILE A 1040 8.12 25.31 18.88
CA ILE A 1040 9.23 26.25 18.67
C ILE A 1040 10.28 26.07 19.78
N GLN A 1041 11.09 25.02 19.64
CA GLN A 1041 12.24 24.73 20.50
C GLN A 1041 13.56 24.97 19.77
N PRO A 1042 14.66 25.32 20.49
CA PRO A 1042 14.72 25.53 21.94
C PRO A 1042 14.04 26.84 22.40
N GLN A 1043 13.63 26.89 23.67
CA GLN A 1043 12.98 28.07 24.27
C GLN A 1043 13.85 29.35 24.26
N SER A 1044 15.16 29.26 24.00
CA SER A 1044 16.01 30.40 23.64
C SER A 1044 15.62 30.98 22.28
N PHE A 1045 15.71 30.18 21.22
CA PHE A 1045 15.32 30.55 19.85
C PHE A 1045 13.91 31.16 19.78
N LYS A 1046 12.95 30.67 20.60
CA LYS A 1046 11.62 31.29 20.69
C LYS A 1046 11.62 32.69 21.31
N LYS A 1047 12.48 32.97 22.31
CA LYS A 1047 12.67 34.32 22.87
C LYS A 1047 13.38 35.24 21.89
N ASP A 1048 14.34 34.72 21.14
CA ASP A 1048 15.11 35.48 20.15
C ASP A 1048 14.23 35.88 18.97
N LEU A 1049 13.36 34.97 18.51
CA LEU A 1049 12.26 35.25 17.57
C LEU A 1049 11.29 36.31 18.11
N ASP A 1050 10.82 36.17 19.35
CA ASP A 1050 9.93 37.16 19.98
C ASP A 1050 10.60 38.54 20.12
N SER A 1051 11.91 38.57 20.35
CA SER A 1051 12.71 39.79 20.43
C SER A 1051 12.85 40.45 19.07
N TYR A 1052 13.20 39.68 18.04
CA TYR A 1052 13.33 40.17 16.67
C TYR A 1052 11.99 40.71 16.13
N ILE A 1053 10.88 39.99 16.35
CA ILE A 1053 9.53 40.44 15.98
C ILE A 1053 9.22 41.82 16.59
N LYS A 1054 9.56 42.05 17.87
CA LYS A 1054 9.23 43.28 18.60
C LYS A 1054 10.18 44.45 18.33
N THR A 1055 11.48 44.18 18.13
CA THR A 1055 12.54 45.19 18.09
C THR A 1055 13.15 45.40 16.71
N ARG A 1056 12.92 44.46 15.77
CA ARG A 1056 13.61 44.36 14.47
C ARG A 1056 15.13 44.21 14.57
N ALA A 1057 15.63 43.69 15.70
CA ALA A 1057 17.05 43.51 16.00
C ALA A 1057 17.30 42.23 16.83
N PRO A 1058 18.52 41.64 16.77
CA PRO A 1058 19.60 41.94 15.84
C PRO A 1058 19.32 41.35 14.44
N VAL A 1059 19.90 41.93 13.39
CA VAL A 1059 19.75 41.40 12.02
C VAL A 1059 20.39 40.02 11.85
N THR A 1060 21.38 39.66 12.68
CA THR A 1060 22.05 38.35 12.64
C THR A 1060 21.09 37.17 12.91
N PHE A 1061 19.99 37.41 13.63
CA PHE A 1061 18.92 36.42 13.82
C PHE A 1061 18.43 35.83 12.47
N LEU A 1062 18.34 36.65 11.42
CA LEU A 1062 17.91 36.20 10.09
C LEU A 1062 18.90 35.22 9.44
N SER A 1063 20.22 35.43 9.62
CA SER A 1063 21.25 34.49 9.14
C SER A 1063 21.35 33.22 10.00
N GLU A 1064 21.09 33.32 11.30
CA GLU A 1064 21.11 32.18 12.23
C GLU A 1064 19.87 31.27 12.05
N LEU A 1065 18.76 31.85 11.59
CA LEU A 1065 17.47 31.18 11.37
C LEU A 1065 17.56 29.93 10.47
N ARG A 1066 18.36 29.99 9.39
CA ARG A 1066 18.56 28.86 8.47
C ARG A 1066 19.23 27.67 9.17
N SER A 1067 20.28 27.93 9.95
CA SER A 1067 20.95 26.90 10.76
C SER A 1067 20.03 26.29 11.82
N SER A 1068 19.17 27.10 12.47
CA SER A 1068 18.17 26.58 13.42
C SER A 1068 17.16 25.65 12.75
N LEU A 1069 16.75 25.94 11.51
CA LEU A 1069 15.80 25.12 10.73
C LEU A 1069 16.42 23.86 10.11
N GLN A 1070 17.73 23.86 9.86
CA GLN A 1070 18.49 22.69 9.37
C GLN A 1070 18.88 21.68 10.48
N ALA A 1071 18.52 21.95 11.74
CA ALA A 1071 18.75 21.05 12.87
C ALA A 1071 17.75 19.87 12.90
N ALA A 1072 17.73 19.07 11.83
CA ALA A 1072 16.96 17.83 11.74
C ALA A 1072 17.67 16.67 12.46
N THR A 1073 16.90 15.86 13.20
CA THR A 1073 17.40 14.70 13.95
C THR A 1073 17.10 13.35 13.29
N GLU A 1074 16.21 13.29 12.28
CA GLU A 1074 15.90 12.07 11.53
C GLU A 1074 16.91 11.81 10.40
N PRO A 1075 17.52 10.62 10.29
CA PRO A 1075 18.34 10.25 9.15
C PRO A 1075 17.60 10.44 7.81
N GLY A 1076 18.23 11.16 6.88
CA GLY A 1076 17.67 11.43 5.55
C GLY A 1076 16.75 12.65 5.45
N MET A 1077 16.44 13.35 6.56
CA MET A 1077 15.76 14.66 6.52
C MET A 1077 16.79 15.78 6.76
N ARG A 1078 16.76 16.85 5.96
CA ARG A 1078 17.71 17.98 6.14
C ARG A 1078 17.13 19.19 6.90
N TYR A 1079 15.82 19.19 7.12
CA TYR A 1079 15.08 20.30 7.70
C TYR A 1079 14.09 19.82 8.76
N ASN A 1080 13.99 20.55 9.86
CA ASN A 1080 12.99 20.31 10.89
C ASN A 1080 11.62 20.85 10.43
N VAL A 1081 10.84 19.98 9.78
CA VAL A 1081 9.55 20.35 9.16
C VAL A 1081 8.53 20.86 10.20
N PRO A 1082 8.36 20.24 11.39
CA PRO A 1082 7.52 20.79 12.45
C PRO A 1082 7.92 22.19 12.91
N LEU A 1083 9.22 22.45 13.09
CA LEU A 1083 9.72 23.78 13.43
C LEU A 1083 9.46 24.81 12.32
N MET A 1084 9.61 24.42 11.05
CA MET A 1084 9.29 25.27 9.89
C MET A 1084 7.79 25.62 9.85
N ASN A 1085 6.90 24.63 10.02
CA ASN A 1085 5.46 24.85 10.06
C ASN A 1085 5.05 25.75 11.25
N ALA A 1086 5.64 25.53 12.42
CA ALA A 1086 5.37 26.27 13.64
C ALA A 1086 5.84 27.73 13.53
N LEU A 1087 7.05 27.94 13.02
CA LEU A 1087 7.63 29.26 12.75
C LEU A 1087 6.73 30.07 11.80
N VAL A 1088 6.33 29.48 10.67
CA VAL A 1088 5.51 30.16 9.65
C VAL A 1088 4.15 30.57 10.22
N LEU A 1089 3.44 29.66 10.89
CA LEU A 1089 2.14 29.99 11.50
C LEU A 1089 2.28 30.99 12.66
N TYR A 1090 3.34 30.90 13.47
CA TYR A 1090 3.59 31.84 14.55
C TYR A 1090 3.89 33.26 14.06
N VAL A 1091 4.83 33.42 13.11
CA VAL A 1091 5.17 34.73 12.54
C VAL A 1091 3.94 35.36 11.87
N GLY A 1092 3.15 34.59 11.11
CA GLY A 1092 1.93 35.11 10.48
C GLY A 1092 0.83 35.49 11.48
N THR A 1093 0.62 34.70 12.54
CA THR A 1093 -0.36 35.05 13.58
C THR A 1093 0.05 36.28 14.40
N GLN A 1094 1.35 36.45 14.72
CA GLN A 1094 1.85 37.69 15.31
C GLN A 1094 1.67 38.88 14.37
N ALA A 1095 1.91 38.70 13.06
CA ALA A 1095 1.75 39.76 12.06
C ALA A 1095 0.30 40.24 11.94
N ILE A 1096 -0.67 39.31 11.87
CA ILE A 1096 -2.10 39.62 11.85
C ILE A 1096 -2.50 40.41 13.10
N ALA A 1097 -2.09 39.94 14.29
CA ALA A 1097 -2.38 40.62 15.55
C ALA A 1097 -1.75 42.02 15.63
N TYR A 1098 -0.52 42.18 15.13
CA TYR A 1098 0.17 43.47 15.06
C TYR A 1098 -0.53 44.46 14.12
N ILE A 1099 -0.96 44.02 12.93
CA ILE A 1099 -1.72 44.85 11.97
C ILE A 1099 -3.08 45.24 12.55
N GLN A 1100 -3.81 44.29 13.15
CA GLN A 1100 -5.10 44.53 13.80
C GLN A 1100 -4.97 45.47 15.01
N SER A 1101 -3.87 45.43 15.77
CA SER A 1101 -3.61 46.35 16.89
C SER A 1101 -3.48 47.82 16.48
N LYS A 1102 -3.22 48.08 15.19
CA LYS A 1102 -3.19 49.43 14.59
C LYS A 1102 -4.55 49.87 14.04
N GLY A 1103 -5.59 49.05 14.18
CA GLY A 1103 -6.90 49.28 13.55
C GLY A 1103 -6.92 49.03 12.04
N LEU A 1104 -5.94 48.29 11.50
CA LEU A 1104 -5.82 47.98 10.08
C LEU A 1104 -6.19 46.53 9.78
N THR A 1105 -6.54 46.23 8.54
CA THR A 1105 -6.68 44.87 8.01
C THR A 1105 -5.41 44.43 7.27
N PRO A 1106 -5.08 43.11 7.25
CA PRO A 1106 -4.04 42.58 6.37
C PRO A 1106 -4.39 42.76 4.89
N SER A 1107 -3.50 43.40 4.13
CA SER A 1107 -3.56 43.58 2.67
C SER A 1107 -2.13 43.71 2.11
N MET A 1108 -1.97 43.78 0.78
CA MET A 1108 -0.66 43.89 0.12
C MET A 1108 0.21 45.06 0.62
N SER A 1109 -0.40 46.14 1.14
CA SER A 1109 0.35 47.30 1.64
C SER A 1109 0.58 47.30 3.16
N THR A 1110 -0.17 46.52 3.94
CA THR A 1110 -0.06 46.52 5.41
C THR A 1110 0.80 45.40 5.98
N ILE A 1111 1.08 44.35 5.20
CA ILE A 1111 1.98 43.25 5.60
C ILE A 1111 3.47 43.57 5.43
N THR A 1112 3.80 44.51 4.54
CA THR A 1112 5.17 44.77 4.06
C THR A 1112 5.99 45.63 5.03
N HIS A 1113 7.29 45.73 4.78
CA HIS A 1113 8.25 46.53 5.56
C HIS A 1113 8.21 46.30 7.09
N SER A 1114 7.87 45.08 7.50
CA SER A 1114 7.69 44.68 8.90
C SER A 1114 8.66 43.56 9.28
N SER A 1115 9.01 43.45 10.56
CA SER A 1115 9.86 42.38 11.13
C SER A 1115 9.37 40.97 10.79
N HIS A 1116 8.06 40.79 10.66
CA HIS A 1116 7.44 39.54 10.23
C HIS A 1116 7.73 39.21 8.75
N MET A 1117 7.69 40.22 7.88
CA MET A 1117 7.96 40.05 6.46
C MET A 1117 9.46 39.91 6.17
N ASP A 1118 10.32 40.59 6.94
CA ASP A 1118 11.78 40.40 6.86
C ASP A 1118 12.17 38.92 7.03
N ILE A 1119 11.53 38.22 7.98
CA ILE A 1119 11.71 36.78 8.19
C ILE A 1119 11.31 35.98 6.93
N PHE A 1120 10.13 36.26 6.35
CA PHE A 1120 9.64 35.53 5.18
C PHE A 1120 10.42 35.82 3.90
N GLN A 1121 10.86 37.06 3.67
CA GLN A 1121 11.74 37.41 2.56
C GLN A 1121 13.12 36.77 2.71
N ASN A 1122 13.68 36.75 3.94
CA ASN A 1122 14.95 36.06 4.21
C ASN A 1122 14.83 34.55 3.98
N LEU A 1123 13.78 33.89 4.48
CA LEU A 1123 13.53 32.47 4.23
C LEU A 1123 13.29 32.16 2.74
N ALA A 1124 12.67 33.07 1.99
CA ALA A 1124 12.51 32.92 0.54
C ALA A 1124 13.86 33.02 -0.19
N VAL A 1125 14.82 33.83 0.27
CA VAL A 1125 16.11 34.02 -0.42
C VAL A 1125 17.18 33.01 0.03
N ASP A 1126 17.44 32.90 1.33
CA ASP A 1126 18.59 32.16 1.89
C ASP A 1126 18.36 30.63 1.98
N LEU A 1127 17.11 30.15 2.07
CA LEU A 1127 16.87 28.71 2.02
C LEU A 1127 17.26 28.13 0.65
N ASP A 1128 17.80 26.91 0.66
CA ASP A 1128 17.99 26.14 -0.56
C ASP A 1128 16.66 25.62 -1.13
N THR A 1129 16.69 24.96 -2.28
CA THR A 1129 15.51 24.46 -2.98
C THR A 1129 14.62 23.55 -2.12
N GLU A 1130 15.20 22.76 -1.22
CA GLU A 1130 14.48 21.85 -0.31
C GLU A 1130 13.83 22.66 0.82
N GLY A 1131 14.60 23.51 1.51
CA GLY A 1131 14.10 24.37 2.58
C GLY A 1131 13.00 25.31 2.08
N ARG A 1132 13.19 25.94 0.91
CA ARG A 1132 12.20 26.84 0.29
C ARG A 1132 10.93 26.09 -0.10
N TYR A 1133 11.04 24.87 -0.63
CA TYR A 1133 9.88 24.04 -0.94
C TYR A 1133 9.04 23.72 0.31
N LEU A 1134 9.70 23.40 1.44
CA LEU A 1134 9.06 23.14 2.72
C LEU A 1134 8.42 24.42 3.31
N PHE A 1135 9.13 25.54 3.28
CA PHE A 1135 8.65 26.87 3.70
C PHE A 1135 7.40 27.31 2.92
N LEU A 1136 7.43 27.21 1.59
CA LEU A 1136 6.28 27.52 0.73
C LEU A 1136 5.12 26.54 0.97
N ASN A 1137 5.40 25.27 1.27
CA ASN A 1137 4.38 24.31 1.69
C ASN A 1137 3.73 24.68 3.03
N ALA A 1138 4.48 25.22 3.99
CA ALA A 1138 3.98 25.67 5.28
C ALA A 1138 3.02 26.88 5.14
N ILE A 1139 3.35 27.81 4.23
CA ILE A 1139 2.46 28.92 3.82
C ILE A 1139 1.22 28.38 3.11
N ALA A 1140 1.38 27.50 2.11
CA ALA A 1140 0.29 26.95 1.32
C ALA A 1140 -0.70 26.09 2.14
N ASN A 1141 -0.28 25.55 3.30
CA ASN A 1141 -1.17 24.88 4.26
C ASN A 1141 -2.19 25.84 4.92
N GLN A 1142 -1.94 27.14 4.91
CA GLN A 1142 -2.85 28.13 5.51
C GLN A 1142 -3.91 28.64 4.53
N LEU A 1143 -3.80 28.31 3.23
CA LEU A 1143 -4.68 28.76 2.15
C LEU A 1143 -6.00 27.97 2.09
N ARG A 1144 -6.78 27.99 3.18
CA ARG A 1144 -8.00 27.18 3.39
C ARG A 1144 -9.26 27.95 2.98
N TYR A 1145 -10.29 27.97 3.83
CA TYR A 1145 -11.54 28.73 3.64
C TYR A 1145 -11.37 30.22 3.97
N PRO A 1146 -12.35 31.12 3.71
CA PRO A 1146 -12.30 32.53 4.10
C PRO A 1146 -12.02 32.72 5.60
N ASN A 1147 -10.83 33.20 5.94
CA ASN A 1147 -10.41 33.57 7.30
C ASN A 1147 -9.15 34.46 7.23
N SER A 1148 -8.75 35.07 8.34
CA SER A 1148 -7.62 36.01 8.40
C SER A 1148 -6.26 35.40 8.08
N HIS A 1149 -6.03 34.12 8.40
CA HIS A 1149 -4.80 33.43 8.04
C HIS A 1149 -4.76 33.20 6.53
N THR A 1150 -5.84 32.65 5.95
CA THR A 1150 -5.97 32.46 4.49
C THR A 1150 -5.73 33.77 3.74
N HIS A 1151 -6.26 34.89 4.22
CA HIS A 1151 -6.05 36.20 3.59
C HIS A 1151 -4.59 36.67 3.70
N TYR A 1152 -4.03 36.67 4.92
CA TYR A 1152 -2.67 37.11 5.19
C TYR A 1152 -1.62 36.28 4.43
N PHE A 1153 -1.75 34.95 4.43
CA PHE A 1153 -0.82 34.06 3.74
C PHE A 1153 -0.97 34.08 2.22
N SER A 1154 -2.18 34.35 1.70
CA SER A 1154 -2.37 34.61 0.26
C SER A 1154 -1.64 35.90 -0.16
N CYS A 1155 -1.83 37.00 0.57
CA CYS A 1155 -1.13 38.26 0.33
C CYS A 1155 0.40 38.09 0.48
N THR A 1156 0.85 37.34 1.48
CA THR A 1156 2.28 37.04 1.71
C THR A 1156 2.89 36.26 0.52
N LEU A 1157 2.22 35.22 0.04
CA LEU A 1157 2.72 34.39 -1.06
C LEU A 1157 2.75 35.16 -2.39
N LEU A 1158 1.76 36.01 -2.63
CA LEU A 1158 1.71 36.89 -3.81
C LEU A 1158 2.77 38.01 -3.74
N TYR A 1159 3.01 38.58 -2.55
CA TYR A 1159 4.09 39.55 -2.34
C TYR A 1159 5.48 38.92 -2.54
N LEU A 1160 5.71 37.71 -2.02
CA LEU A 1160 6.95 36.96 -2.24
C LEU A 1160 7.15 36.55 -3.72
N PHE A 1161 6.09 36.45 -4.51
CA PHE A 1161 6.17 36.23 -5.96
C PHE A 1161 6.53 37.52 -6.72
N ALA A 1162 5.94 38.66 -6.34
CA ALA A 1162 6.16 39.95 -6.98
C ALA A 1162 7.54 40.54 -6.69
N GLU A 1163 8.03 40.44 -5.45
CA GLU A 1163 9.35 40.95 -5.03
C GLU A 1163 10.48 39.90 -5.18
N ALA A 1164 10.24 38.85 -5.96
CA ALA A 1164 11.23 37.79 -6.16
C ALA A 1164 12.40 38.25 -7.04
N ASN A 1165 13.55 38.49 -6.40
CA ASN A 1165 14.80 38.82 -7.10
C ASN A 1165 15.37 37.67 -7.97
N THR A 1166 14.77 36.48 -7.96
CA THR A 1166 15.17 35.34 -8.80
C THR A 1166 13.96 34.52 -9.28
N GLU A 1167 14.00 34.13 -10.55
CA GLU A 1167 12.99 33.28 -11.20
C GLU A 1167 12.75 31.96 -10.45
N ALA A 1168 13.80 31.38 -9.83
CA ALA A 1168 13.69 30.15 -9.04
C ALA A 1168 12.72 30.26 -7.85
N ILE A 1169 12.53 31.46 -7.27
CA ILE A 1169 11.51 31.67 -6.22
C ILE A 1169 10.10 31.63 -6.84
N GLN A 1170 9.92 32.27 -7.99
CA GLN A 1170 8.64 32.32 -8.73
C GLN A 1170 8.25 30.94 -9.27
N GLU A 1171 9.22 30.18 -9.80
CA GLU A 1171 9.03 28.78 -10.22
C GLU A 1171 8.57 27.91 -9.03
N GLN A 1172 9.24 28.00 -7.89
CA GLN A 1172 8.88 27.19 -6.71
C GLN A 1172 7.52 27.59 -6.11
N ILE A 1173 7.16 28.87 -6.10
CA ILE A 1173 5.82 29.33 -5.71
C ILE A 1173 4.77 28.76 -6.67
N THR A 1174 4.96 28.93 -7.98
CA THR A 1174 4.06 28.44 -9.03
C THR A 1174 3.88 26.92 -8.93
N ARG A 1175 4.98 26.19 -8.72
CA ARG A 1175 4.98 24.73 -8.54
C ARG A 1175 4.19 24.30 -7.31
N VAL A 1176 4.40 24.90 -6.14
CA VAL A 1176 3.68 24.52 -4.90
C VAL A 1176 2.18 24.79 -4.99
N LEU A 1177 1.76 25.82 -5.73
CA LEU A 1177 0.34 26.03 -6.03
C LEU A 1177 -0.19 25.01 -7.06
N LEU A 1178 0.51 24.83 -8.18
CA LEU A 1178 0.06 23.99 -9.30
C LEU A 1178 0.03 22.50 -8.93
N GLU A 1179 1.02 21.98 -8.20
CA GLU A 1179 1.04 20.58 -7.76
C GLU A 1179 -0.14 20.24 -6.83
N ARG A 1180 -0.63 21.25 -6.08
CA ARG A 1180 -1.82 21.13 -5.22
C ARG A 1180 -3.15 21.29 -5.98
N LEU A 1181 -3.13 21.71 -7.25
CA LEU A 1181 -4.32 21.91 -8.09
C LEU A 1181 -4.45 20.88 -9.23
N ILE A 1182 -3.35 20.30 -9.71
CA ILE A 1182 -3.34 19.26 -10.76
C ILE A 1182 -3.91 17.90 -10.28
N VAL A 1183 -4.02 17.71 -8.96
CA VAL A 1183 -4.67 16.52 -8.35
C VAL A 1183 -6.19 16.57 -8.44
N ASN A 1184 -6.84 15.44 -8.13
CA ASN A 1184 -8.30 15.38 -8.08
C ASN A 1184 -8.87 16.26 -6.95
N ARG A 1185 -10.11 16.72 -7.14
CA ARG A 1185 -10.90 17.42 -6.12
C ARG A 1185 -10.99 16.60 -4.81
N PRO A 1186 -11.10 17.26 -3.64
CA PRO A 1186 -11.30 18.69 -3.45
C PRO A 1186 -10.02 19.54 -3.58
N HIS A 1187 -10.21 20.84 -3.72
CA HIS A 1187 -9.15 21.86 -3.75
C HIS A 1187 -9.48 22.95 -2.72
N PRO A 1188 -8.54 23.39 -1.87
CA PRO A 1188 -8.78 24.47 -0.92
C PRO A 1188 -9.14 25.80 -1.62
N TRP A 1189 -10.09 26.54 -1.05
CA TRP A 1189 -10.63 27.77 -1.63
C TRP A 1189 -9.58 28.88 -1.79
N GLY A 1190 -8.78 29.12 -0.75
CA GLY A 1190 -7.73 30.12 -0.76
C GLY A 1190 -6.54 29.75 -1.64
N LEU A 1191 -6.29 28.46 -1.87
CA LEU A 1191 -5.27 27.96 -2.79
C LEU A 1191 -5.65 28.32 -4.25
N LEU A 1192 -6.92 28.11 -4.62
CA LEU A 1192 -7.45 28.54 -5.93
C LEU A 1192 -7.32 30.04 -6.12
N LEU A 1193 -7.65 30.85 -5.10
CA LEU A 1193 -7.52 32.31 -5.18
C LEU A 1193 -6.08 32.79 -5.23
N ALA A 1194 -5.16 32.18 -4.48
CA ALA A 1194 -3.73 32.51 -4.57
C ALA A 1194 -3.18 32.20 -5.96
N PHE A 1195 -3.57 31.08 -6.58
CA PHE A 1195 -3.17 30.72 -7.94
C PHE A 1195 -3.76 31.66 -9.00
N LEU A 1196 -5.04 32.01 -8.90
CA LEU A 1196 -5.65 33.04 -9.76
C LEU A 1196 -5.00 34.42 -9.56
N GLY A 1197 -4.55 34.75 -8.34
CA GLY A 1197 -3.78 35.96 -8.05
C GLY A 1197 -2.41 35.98 -8.71
N VAL A 1198 -1.71 34.83 -8.77
CA VAL A 1198 -0.43 34.71 -9.52
C VAL A 1198 -0.68 34.87 -11.02
N LEU A 1199 -1.69 34.17 -11.58
CA LEU A 1199 -2.02 34.24 -13.01
C LEU A 1199 -2.54 35.61 -13.48
N HIS A 1200 -3.01 36.47 -12.57
CA HIS A 1200 -3.42 37.85 -12.87
C HIS A 1200 -2.37 38.90 -12.48
N SER A 1201 -1.20 38.48 -11.97
CA SER A 1201 -0.09 39.39 -11.66
C SER A 1201 0.58 39.84 -12.95
N SER A 1202 0.95 41.13 -13.06
CA SER A 1202 1.73 41.65 -14.20
C SER A 1202 3.21 41.24 -14.19
N VAL A 1203 3.56 40.25 -13.37
CA VAL A 1203 4.89 39.63 -13.22
C VAL A 1203 4.88 38.20 -13.80
N PHE A 1204 3.71 37.67 -14.18
CA PHE A 1204 3.49 36.38 -14.83
C PHE A 1204 3.12 36.58 -16.31
#